data_AF-A0A673GJT0-F1
#
_entry.id   AF-A0A673GJT0-F1
#
_cell.length_a   1.000
_cell.length_b   1.000
_cell.length_c   1.000
_cell.angle_alpha   90.00
_cell.angle_beta   90.00
_cell.angle_gamma   90.00
#
_symmetry.space_group_name_H-M   'P 1'
#
loop_
_entity.id
_entity.type
_entity.pdbx_description
1 polymer ?
#
loop_
_entity_poly.entity_id
_entity_poly.type
_entity_poly.pdbx_seq_one_letter_code
_entity_poly.pdbx_strand_id
1 'polypeptide(L)'
;TLKNGKMVFIALLNINHCLKSGLGALPVGLFNGIPLRSEEMDPEELETVLLQKIMETTNFFQRAVFMVGYLFCVDVVDFLMEQANVVPRINPLILSSERRYLDFTSSPVADDWDDTTMFSYLESKDKTAVVSKKMKYFIRDVTMWIVADIEQPSGRQLLQNALKHMKSSSSNCRVGVINNPSGKPTEDNSALYRAVWASLLTQSSKNMLDFTLKLLKEENVELLKQGTKIKHLLKQVSGGMDHDAFEKKFNTMEVDFLHSHQKYCKEVLKLKAGQRAVVSNGRVLSLLDEEEEFSVEDFHLLEKITLHTSAEKIKSKIKQMNLNAQKASDLIMKVDALLTASPKGEARKDVKFLKDKHRCSTKTTLLPVLQLAQREDEVFYDVVAIVDPLTRVAQKLAPLLVVLGQVVNMKVQVFMNCRAKLSEMPLKSFYRYVLELDVSFFGNNSLSPGPVARFTEIPESPLLTLNMITPESWMVEAVRSPYDLDNIHLQEVSGVVNAEYELEYLLLEGHCFDLSTGQPPRGLQFTLGMRQEPLMHDTIVMANLGYFQLKANPGAWILRLREGRSEDIYQIQAHDGTDSPVDAGDVIVVLNSFHSKIIKVRVQKKPDKLNEDLLSEGTESKGLWDSITSFAGGPSVDENDKKKDVLNIFSVASGHLYERFLRIMMLSVLQHTKTPVKFWFLKNYLSPSFKDTISHMAKAYGFQYELVQYKWPRWLHQQTEKQRIIWGYKILFLDVLFPLAVDKIIFVDADQIVRADLKELRDLALEGAPYGYTPFCDSRKEMEGYRFWKTGYWASHLGHRKYHISALYVVDLKKFRKIAAGDRLRGQYQALSQDPNSLSNLDQDLPNNMIHQVAIKSLPQEWLWCETWCDDNSKTTAKTIDLCNNPKTKEPKLSAAVRIVPEWSKYDNEIKQFLKRVKEEKEKITQGRASSSSSSPQHTGKT
;
A
#
# COMPACT_ATOMS: atom_id res chain seq x y z
N THR A 1 -11.39 -44.61 2.92
CA THR A 1 -12.78 -44.97 3.29
C THR A 1 -13.54 -43.69 3.54
N LEU A 2 -14.53 -43.34 2.72
CA LEU A 2 -15.44 -42.21 2.97
C LEU A 2 -16.85 -42.62 2.53
N LYS A 3 -17.76 -42.75 3.51
CA LYS A 3 -19.22 -42.72 3.29
C LYS A 3 -19.61 -41.25 3.10
N ASN A 4 -20.46 -40.98 2.11
CA ASN A 4 -20.99 -39.66 1.69
C ASN A 4 -20.26 -39.04 0.49
N GLY A 5 -20.43 -39.65 -0.69
CA GLY A 5 -20.74 -38.93 -1.94
C GLY A 5 -19.79 -37.82 -2.45
N LYS A 6 -18.57 -37.69 -1.93
CA LYS A 6 -17.53 -36.78 -2.44
C LYS A 6 -16.40 -37.64 -3.01
N MET A 7 -16.33 -37.73 -4.34
CA MET A 7 -15.19 -38.37 -5.01
C MET A 7 -13.97 -37.44 -4.92
N VAL A 8 -13.00 -37.81 -4.09
CA VAL A 8 -11.62 -37.32 -4.20
C VAL A 8 -10.81 -38.52 -4.69
N PHE A 9 -10.34 -38.47 -5.94
CA PHE A 9 -9.41 -39.46 -6.47
C PHE A 9 -8.01 -39.14 -5.97
N ILE A 10 -7.54 -39.87 -4.95
CA ILE A 10 -6.11 -39.93 -4.62
C ILE A 10 -5.53 -41.08 -5.47
N ALA A 11 -4.99 -40.74 -6.63
CA ALA A 11 -4.23 -41.69 -7.43
C ALA A 11 -2.76 -41.69 -6.97
N LEU A 12 -2.26 -42.83 -6.50
CA LEU A 12 -0.81 -43.07 -6.37
C LEU A 12 -0.23 -43.16 -7.79
N LEU A 13 0.23 -42.03 -8.32
CA LEU A 13 0.83 -41.96 -9.65
C LEU A 13 2.25 -42.53 -9.62
N ASN A 14 2.57 -43.34 -10.63
CA ASN A 14 3.92 -43.85 -10.86
C ASN A 14 4.90 -42.68 -11.05
N ILE A 15 6.12 -42.75 -10.51
CA ILE A 15 7.18 -41.72 -10.63
C ILE A 15 7.36 -41.26 -12.08
N ASN A 16 7.27 -42.18 -13.05
CA ASN A 16 7.35 -41.87 -14.48
C ASN A 16 6.21 -41.00 -15.00
N HIS A 17 5.01 -41.12 -14.43
CA HIS A 17 3.87 -40.27 -14.78
C HIS A 17 4.01 -38.87 -14.17
N CYS A 18 4.50 -38.76 -12.93
CA CYS A 18 4.79 -37.46 -12.29
C CYS A 18 5.87 -36.68 -13.05
N LEU A 19 6.97 -37.35 -13.44
CA LEU A 19 8.04 -36.74 -14.24
C LEU A 19 7.54 -36.29 -15.62
N LYS A 20 6.72 -37.10 -16.31
CA LYS A 20 6.16 -36.74 -17.62
C LYS A 20 5.13 -35.60 -17.57
N SER A 21 4.37 -35.51 -16.48
CA SER A 21 3.36 -34.46 -16.29
C SER A 21 3.95 -33.15 -15.74
N GLY A 22 5.20 -33.17 -15.25
CA GLY A 22 5.88 -31.99 -14.69
C GLY A 22 5.32 -31.52 -13.34
N LEU A 23 4.63 -32.42 -12.63
CA LEU A 23 4.23 -32.23 -11.24
C LEU A 23 5.50 -32.40 -10.40
N GLY A 24 6.01 -31.30 -9.83
CA GLY A 24 7.32 -31.21 -9.17
C GLY A 24 7.48 -32.07 -7.90
N ALA A 25 7.88 -31.46 -6.78
CA ALA A 25 8.10 -32.18 -5.52
C ALA A 25 6.77 -32.71 -4.95
N LEU A 26 6.71 -34.02 -4.67
CA LEU A 26 5.54 -34.70 -4.11
C LEU A 26 5.50 -34.57 -2.59
N PRO A 27 4.31 -34.54 -1.94
CA PRO A 27 2.98 -34.74 -2.53
C PRO A 27 2.37 -33.48 -3.15
N VAL A 28 1.64 -33.64 -4.26
CA VAL A 28 0.87 -32.57 -4.91
C VAL A 28 -0.58 -33.03 -5.08
N GLY A 29 -1.53 -32.24 -4.58
CA GLY A 29 -2.95 -32.42 -4.87
C GLY A 29 -3.35 -31.71 -6.15
N LEU A 30 -4.27 -32.28 -6.92
CA LEU A 30 -4.82 -31.67 -8.13
C LEU A 30 -6.32 -31.43 -7.95
N PHE A 31 -6.80 -30.23 -8.25
CA PHE A 31 -8.22 -29.92 -8.34
C PHE A 31 -8.59 -29.61 -9.79
N ASN A 32 -9.39 -30.48 -10.43
CA ASN A 32 -9.72 -30.41 -11.87
C ASN A 32 -8.49 -30.19 -12.78
N GLY A 33 -7.38 -30.88 -12.46
CA GLY A 33 -6.12 -30.80 -13.21
C GLY A 33 -5.21 -29.62 -12.85
N ILE A 34 -5.61 -28.75 -11.91
CA ILE A 34 -4.79 -27.62 -11.42
C ILE A 34 -4.05 -28.05 -10.14
N PRO A 35 -2.71 -27.92 -10.07
CA PRO A 35 -1.95 -28.27 -8.88
C PRO A 35 -2.27 -27.30 -7.74
N LEU A 36 -2.52 -27.85 -6.56
CA LEU A 36 -2.62 -27.09 -5.32
C LEU A 36 -1.22 -26.66 -4.87
N ARG A 37 -1.11 -25.43 -4.38
CA ARG A 37 0.15 -24.93 -3.81
C ARG A 37 0.46 -25.64 -2.49
N SER A 38 1.72 -25.62 -2.06
CA SER A 38 2.11 -26.23 -0.79
C SER A 38 1.35 -25.65 0.41
N GLU A 39 1.01 -24.35 0.39
CA GLU A 39 0.20 -23.72 1.43
C GLU A 39 -1.27 -24.19 1.37
N GLU A 40 -1.81 -24.40 0.17
CA GLU A 40 -3.18 -24.90 -0.04
C GLU A 40 -3.33 -26.38 0.32
N MET A 41 -2.22 -27.09 0.49
CA MET A 41 -2.15 -28.50 0.87
C MET A 41 -2.10 -28.71 2.39
N ASP A 42 -2.12 -27.64 3.19
CA ASP A 42 -2.21 -27.70 4.65
C ASP A 42 -3.54 -28.39 5.06
N PRO A 43 -3.50 -29.48 5.86
CA PRO A 43 -4.70 -30.18 6.31
C PRO A 43 -5.78 -29.29 6.96
N GLU A 44 -5.39 -28.19 7.62
CA GLU A 44 -6.35 -27.28 8.29
C GLU A 44 -7.07 -26.35 7.30
N GLU A 45 -6.41 -25.95 6.20
CA GLU A 45 -6.97 -25.04 5.20
C GLU A 45 -7.55 -25.76 3.98
N LEU A 46 -7.11 -26.99 3.70
CA LEU A 46 -7.43 -27.74 2.49
C LEU A 46 -8.94 -27.92 2.27
N GLU A 47 -9.72 -28.19 3.32
CA GLU A 47 -11.18 -28.34 3.17
C GLU A 47 -11.84 -27.02 2.73
N THR A 48 -11.39 -25.89 3.29
CA THR A 48 -11.90 -24.56 2.95
C THR A 48 -11.50 -24.16 1.54
N VAL A 49 -10.24 -24.39 1.16
CA VAL A 49 -9.72 -24.13 -0.19
C VAL A 49 -10.46 -24.96 -1.23
N LEU A 50 -10.69 -26.25 -0.95
CA LEU A 50 -11.45 -27.12 -1.83
C LEU A 50 -12.91 -26.66 -1.96
N LEU A 51 -13.58 -26.29 -0.86
CA LEU A 51 -14.95 -25.75 -0.91
C LEU A 51 -15.02 -24.47 -1.75
N GLN A 52 -14.07 -23.55 -1.58
CA GLN A 52 -14.01 -22.34 -2.38
C GLN A 52 -13.81 -22.66 -3.88
N LYS A 53 -12.84 -23.51 -4.22
CA LYS A 53 -12.60 -23.92 -5.62
C LYS A 53 -13.80 -24.64 -6.22
N ILE A 54 -14.53 -25.44 -5.44
CA ILE A 54 -15.81 -26.05 -5.86
C ILE A 54 -16.85 -24.98 -6.15
N MET A 55 -17.04 -23.99 -5.28
CA MET A 55 -18.02 -22.91 -5.50
C MET A 55 -17.67 -22.08 -6.74
N GLU A 56 -16.40 -21.75 -6.95
CA GLU A 56 -15.91 -21.02 -8.12
C GLU A 56 -16.15 -21.80 -9.43
N THR A 57 -15.81 -23.10 -9.44
CA THR A 57 -16.00 -23.96 -10.62
C THR A 57 -17.45 -24.33 -10.89
N THR A 58 -18.31 -24.40 -9.85
CA THR A 58 -19.74 -24.67 -10.02
C THR A 58 -20.41 -23.59 -10.89
N ASN A 59 -20.04 -22.32 -10.71
CA ASN A 59 -20.54 -21.22 -11.54
C ASN A 59 -20.16 -21.39 -13.02
N PHE A 60 -18.96 -21.91 -13.30
CA PHE A 60 -18.51 -22.20 -14.66
C PHE A 60 -19.38 -23.29 -15.32
N PHE A 61 -19.58 -24.42 -14.63
CA PHE A 61 -20.42 -25.50 -15.15
C PHE A 61 -21.89 -25.08 -15.32
N GLN A 62 -22.46 -24.36 -14.36
CA GLN A 62 -23.82 -23.83 -14.47
C GLN A 62 -23.98 -22.97 -15.73
N ARG A 63 -23.06 -22.03 -15.97
CA ARG A 63 -23.07 -21.21 -17.19
C ARG A 63 -22.93 -22.03 -18.47
N ALA A 64 -22.06 -23.05 -18.48
CA ALA A 64 -21.88 -23.93 -19.63
C ALA A 64 -23.18 -24.69 -19.96
N VAL A 65 -23.86 -25.23 -18.95
CA VAL A 65 -25.17 -25.89 -19.11
C VAL A 65 -26.23 -24.90 -19.63
N PHE A 66 -26.30 -23.70 -19.06
CA PHE A 66 -27.28 -22.69 -19.47
C PHE A 66 -27.06 -22.12 -20.88
N MET A 67 -25.81 -21.95 -21.32
CA MET A 67 -25.50 -21.33 -22.62
C MET A 67 -25.40 -22.31 -23.77
N VAL A 68 -24.94 -23.55 -23.53
CA VAL A 68 -24.53 -24.45 -24.63
C VAL A 68 -25.53 -25.59 -24.86
N GLY A 69 -26.43 -25.90 -23.91
CA GLY A 69 -27.52 -26.89 -24.08
C GLY A 69 -27.10 -28.34 -24.38
N TYR A 70 -25.82 -28.58 -24.71
CA TYR A 70 -25.25 -29.84 -25.20
C TYR A 70 -24.66 -30.72 -24.09
N LEU A 71 -24.62 -30.26 -22.82
CA LEU A 71 -24.03 -31.04 -21.72
C LEU A 71 -24.89 -32.25 -21.29
N PHE A 72 -26.07 -32.46 -21.87
CA PHE A 72 -26.92 -33.62 -21.55
C PHE A 72 -26.35 -34.96 -22.06
N CYS A 73 -25.39 -34.94 -23.00
CA CYS A 73 -24.84 -36.15 -23.63
C CYS A 73 -23.30 -36.28 -23.54
N VAL A 74 -22.61 -35.40 -22.81
CA VAL A 74 -21.14 -35.37 -22.74
C VAL A 74 -20.70 -35.62 -21.29
N ASP A 75 -19.72 -36.49 -21.09
CA ASP A 75 -19.12 -36.71 -19.78
C ASP A 75 -18.43 -35.42 -19.29
N VAL A 76 -18.62 -35.06 -18.02
CA VAL A 76 -18.10 -33.81 -17.45
C VAL A 76 -16.57 -33.78 -17.44
N VAL A 77 -15.93 -34.95 -17.30
CA VAL A 77 -14.47 -35.10 -17.37
C VAL A 77 -14.00 -34.87 -18.80
N ASP A 78 -14.67 -35.45 -19.79
CA ASP A 78 -14.33 -35.23 -21.21
C ASP A 78 -14.48 -33.75 -21.58
N PHE A 79 -15.58 -33.12 -21.13
CA PHE A 79 -15.78 -31.68 -21.29
C PHE A 79 -14.66 -30.84 -20.65
N LEU A 80 -14.18 -31.22 -19.46
CA LEU A 80 -13.04 -30.57 -18.82
C LEU A 80 -11.75 -30.78 -19.62
N MET A 81 -11.50 -32.00 -20.11
CA MET A 81 -10.30 -32.34 -20.89
C MET A 81 -10.27 -31.67 -22.27
N GLU A 82 -11.43 -31.33 -22.84
CA GLU A 82 -11.56 -30.56 -24.08
C GLU A 82 -11.31 -29.05 -23.89
N GLN A 83 -11.21 -28.54 -22.65
CA GLN A 83 -10.98 -27.11 -22.43
C GLN A 83 -9.60 -26.67 -22.94
N ALA A 84 -9.55 -25.46 -23.50
CA ALA A 84 -8.33 -24.91 -24.11
C ALA A 84 -7.16 -24.74 -23.11
N ASN A 85 -7.42 -24.68 -21.81
CA ASN A 85 -6.42 -24.56 -20.76
C ASN A 85 -5.85 -25.90 -20.26
N VAL A 86 -6.39 -27.04 -20.69
CA VAL A 86 -5.83 -28.36 -20.35
C VAL A 86 -4.61 -28.64 -21.22
N VAL A 87 -3.54 -29.11 -20.56
CA VAL A 87 -2.22 -29.34 -21.17
C VAL A 87 -1.62 -30.66 -20.68
N PRO A 88 -0.87 -31.38 -21.52
CA PRO A 88 -0.33 -32.70 -21.19
C PRO A 88 0.85 -32.66 -20.20
N ARG A 89 1.53 -31.51 -20.09
CA ARG A 89 2.66 -31.26 -19.19
C ARG A 89 2.51 -29.88 -18.57
N ILE A 90 2.84 -29.77 -17.29
CA ILE A 90 2.87 -28.53 -16.51
C ILE A 90 4.35 -28.17 -16.32
N ASN A 91 4.69 -26.90 -16.49
CA ASN A 91 6.02 -26.40 -16.21
C ASN A 91 5.93 -25.15 -15.33
N PRO A 92 6.39 -25.22 -14.06
CA PRO A 92 6.34 -24.09 -13.14
C PRO A 92 7.03 -22.83 -13.67
N LEU A 93 8.13 -22.98 -14.42
CA LEU A 93 8.85 -21.85 -15.04
C LEU A 93 7.97 -21.09 -16.03
N ILE A 94 7.22 -21.82 -16.87
CA ILE A 94 6.30 -21.23 -17.85
C ILE A 94 5.08 -20.61 -17.15
N LEU A 95 4.56 -21.25 -16.10
CA LEU A 95 3.37 -20.83 -15.38
C LEU A 95 3.63 -19.77 -14.29
N SER A 96 4.90 -19.46 -14.01
CA SER A 96 5.29 -18.48 -13.00
C SER A 96 4.59 -17.13 -13.17
N SER A 97 4.25 -16.53 -12.03
CA SER A 97 3.72 -15.16 -11.90
C SER A 97 4.81 -14.11 -12.13
N GLU A 98 6.07 -14.42 -11.84
CA GLU A 98 7.18 -13.54 -12.14
C GLU A 98 7.51 -13.61 -13.62
N ARG A 99 7.30 -12.49 -14.33
CA ARG A 99 7.47 -12.41 -15.77
C ARG A 99 8.31 -11.20 -16.11
N ARG A 100 9.43 -11.46 -16.78
CA ARG A 100 10.31 -10.42 -17.29
C ARG A 100 10.16 -10.32 -18.80
N TYR A 101 9.97 -9.10 -19.29
CA TYR A 101 9.79 -8.85 -20.72
C TYR A 101 10.90 -7.95 -21.26
N LEU A 102 11.26 -8.15 -22.52
CA LEU A 102 12.15 -7.29 -23.28
C LEU A 102 11.43 -6.05 -23.80
N ASP A 103 12.13 -4.93 -23.81
CA ASP A 103 11.64 -3.67 -24.36
C ASP A 103 12.10 -3.51 -25.82
N PHE A 104 11.13 -3.51 -26.74
CA PHE A 104 11.36 -3.35 -28.18
C PHE A 104 10.96 -1.97 -28.72
N THR A 105 10.72 -0.99 -27.85
CA THR A 105 10.19 0.34 -28.25
C THR A 105 11.24 1.22 -28.93
N SER A 106 12.53 0.95 -28.74
CA SER A 106 13.58 1.78 -29.33
C SER A 106 13.74 1.57 -30.85
N SER A 107 14.21 2.62 -31.52
CA SER A 107 14.65 2.63 -32.92
C SER A 107 16.10 3.11 -32.97
N PRO A 108 17.09 2.21 -33.01
CA PRO A 108 18.50 2.56 -32.84
C PRO A 108 19.02 3.30 -34.08
N VAL A 109 19.91 4.27 -33.85
CA VAL A 109 20.53 5.11 -34.89
C VAL A 109 21.48 4.29 -35.79
N ALA A 110 22.19 3.35 -35.18
CA ALA A 110 23.02 2.36 -35.88
C ALA A 110 22.49 0.96 -35.57
N ASP A 111 22.41 0.11 -36.60
CA ASP A 111 21.76 -1.19 -36.49
C ASP A 111 22.71 -2.36 -36.61
N ASP A 112 24.01 -2.16 -36.36
CA ASP A 112 25.02 -3.20 -36.49
C ASP A 112 25.46 -3.82 -35.17
N TRP A 113 25.78 -5.11 -35.22
CA TRP A 113 26.25 -5.91 -34.09
C TRP A 113 27.60 -6.57 -34.35
N ASP A 114 28.15 -6.39 -35.56
CA ASP A 114 29.44 -6.94 -35.95
C ASP A 114 30.57 -6.07 -35.35
N ASP A 115 30.34 -4.79 -35.09
CA ASP A 115 31.23 -3.95 -34.26
C ASP A 115 30.86 -4.06 -32.76
N THR A 116 31.61 -4.90 -32.04
CA THR A 116 31.42 -5.11 -30.60
C THR A 116 31.59 -3.81 -29.80
N THR A 117 32.48 -2.91 -30.22
CA THR A 117 32.79 -1.68 -29.49
C THR A 117 31.64 -0.68 -29.59
N MET A 118 31.06 -0.53 -30.78
CA MET A 118 29.88 0.29 -31.00
C MET A 118 28.64 -0.26 -30.28
N PHE A 119 28.40 -1.57 -30.41
CA PHE A 119 27.31 -2.27 -29.71
C PHE A 119 27.42 -2.13 -28.18
N SER A 120 28.66 -1.99 -27.70
CA SER A 120 29.02 -1.86 -26.31
C SER A 120 28.44 -0.59 -25.66
N TYR A 121 28.37 0.52 -26.40
CA TYR A 121 27.92 1.84 -25.93
C TYR A 121 26.41 2.05 -25.99
N LEU A 122 25.67 1.16 -26.65
CA LEU A 122 24.22 1.22 -26.75
C LEU A 122 23.55 1.05 -25.38
N GLU A 123 22.38 1.64 -25.17
CA GLU A 123 21.55 1.34 -24.00
C GLU A 123 20.86 -0.03 -24.16
N SER A 124 20.38 -0.62 -23.06
CA SER A 124 19.73 -1.95 -23.07
C SER A 124 18.57 -2.07 -24.08
N LYS A 125 17.76 -1.01 -24.22
CA LYS A 125 16.64 -0.95 -25.18
C LYS A 125 17.13 -0.91 -26.64
N ASP A 126 18.24 -0.23 -26.90
CA ASP A 126 18.83 -0.12 -28.22
C ASP A 126 19.48 -1.45 -28.64
N LYS A 127 20.19 -2.11 -27.71
CA LYS A 127 20.75 -3.46 -27.94
C LYS A 127 19.65 -4.46 -28.31
N THR A 128 18.52 -4.42 -27.61
CA THR A 128 17.35 -5.27 -27.89
C THR A 128 16.80 -5.00 -29.28
N ALA A 129 16.68 -3.72 -29.66
CA ALA A 129 16.23 -3.34 -30.98
C ALA A 129 17.18 -3.80 -32.10
N VAL A 130 18.50 -3.64 -31.94
CA VAL A 130 19.53 -4.12 -32.88
C VAL A 130 19.43 -5.64 -33.05
N VAL A 131 19.45 -6.40 -31.95
CA VAL A 131 19.33 -7.86 -31.98
C VAL A 131 18.03 -8.29 -32.67
N SER A 132 16.90 -7.65 -32.35
CA SER A 132 15.61 -7.99 -32.97
C SER A 132 15.57 -7.76 -34.49
N LYS A 133 16.29 -6.75 -34.99
CA LYS A 133 16.31 -6.36 -36.41
C LYS A 133 17.26 -7.25 -37.23
N LYS A 134 18.40 -7.64 -36.66
CA LYS A 134 19.41 -8.51 -37.30
C LYS A 134 19.04 -10.00 -37.20
N MET A 135 18.21 -10.39 -36.22
CA MET A 135 17.79 -11.78 -36.02
C MET A 135 17.19 -12.40 -37.29
N LYS A 136 17.62 -13.62 -37.59
CA LYS A 136 17.05 -14.46 -38.65
C LYS A 136 16.23 -15.57 -38.03
N TYR A 137 15.12 -15.88 -38.68
CA TYR A 137 14.12 -16.78 -38.12
C TYR A 137 13.85 -17.96 -39.04
N PHE A 138 13.57 -19.10 -38.42
CA PHE A 138 12.90 -20.23 -39.04
C PHE A 138 11.38 -19.89 -39.05
N ILE A 139 10.70 -19.81 -40.21
CA ILE A 139 9.44 -19.02 -40.43
C ILE A 139 8.18 -19.52 -39.68
N ARG A 140 7.39 -18.60 -39.05
CA ARG A 140 5.94 -18.64 -38.63
C ARG A 140 5.59 -17.48 -37.63
N ASP A 141 4.43 -17.53 -36.93
CA ASP A 141 3.79 -16.41 -36.20
C ASP A 141 4.29 -16.09 -34.77
N VAL A 142 4.57 -17.08 -33.93
CA VAL A 142 5.00 -16.90 -32.51
C VAL A 142 6.52 -16.85 -32.43
N THR A 143 7.12 -15.84 -31.83
CA THR A 143 8.58 -15.70 -31.81
C THR A 143 9.20 -16.37 -30.59
N MET A 144 10.13 -17.30 -30.80
CA MET A 144 10.94 -17.92 -29.76
C MET A 144 12.43 -17.68 -30.03
N TRP A 145 13.15 -17.05 -29.11
CA TRP A 145 14.61 -16.99 -29.13
C TRP A 145 15.18 -18.01 -28.17
N ILE A 146 16.05 -18.87 -28.68
CA ILE A 146 16.81 -19.84 -27.88
C ILE A 146 18.15 -19.21 -27.53
N VAL A 147 18.41 -19.08 -26.24
CA VAL A 147 19.66 -18.52 -25.72
C VAL A 147 20.42 -19.67 -25.08
N ALA A 148 21.53 -20.08 -25.68
CA ALA A 148 22.31 -21.20 -25.18
C ALA A 148 23.75 -21.21 -25.70
N ASP A 149 24.59 -21.97 -25.00
CA ASP A 149 25.88 -22.41 -25.53
C ASP A 149 25.68 -23.69 -26.37
N ILE A 150 25.58 -23.57 -27.70
CA ILE A 150 25.37 -24.73 -28.58
C ILE A 150 26.64 -25.58 -28.79
N GLU A 151 27.79 -25.14 -28.29
CA GLU A 151 28.99 -25.99 -28.22
C GLU A 151 28.88 -26.98 -27.05
N GLN A 152 27.98 -26.74 -26.09
CA GLN A 152 27.67 -27.66 -24.98
C GLN A 152 26.49 -28.60 -25.30
N PRO A 153 26.50 -29.86 -24.79
CA PRO A 153 25.41 -30.82 -25.04
C PRO A 153 24.03 -30.30 -24.63
N SER A 154 23.93 -29.71 -23.44
CA SER A 154 22.68 -29.19 -22.89
C SER A 154 22.09 -28.04 -23.73
N GLY A 155 22.94 -27.20 -24.33
CA GLY A 155 22.51 -26.14 -25.25
C GLY A 155 22.08 -26.67 -26.62
N ARG A 156 22.77 -27.69 -27.15
CA ARG A 156 22.34 -28.38 -28.39
C ARG A 156 20.98 -29.05 -28.22
N GLN A 157 20.77 -29.74 -27.10
CA GLN A 157 19.51 -30.41 -26.80
C GLN A 157 18.35 -29.41 -26.75
N LEU A 158 18.55 -28.24 -26.12
CA LEU A 158 17.54 -27.17 -26.07
C LEU A 158 17.16 -26.67 -27.47
N LEU A 159 18.15 -26.34 -28.31
CA LEU A 159 17.89 -25.90 -29.69
C LEU A 159 17.26 -27.01 -30.53
N GLN A 160 17.70 -28.25 -30.36
CA GLN A 160 17.14 -29.41 -31.07
C GLN A 160 15.66 -29.63 -30.70
N ASN A 161 15.30 -29.51 -29.42
CA ASN A 161 13.92 -29.63 -28.95
C ASN A 161 13.03 -28.51 -29.52
N ALA A 162 13.53 -27.27 -29.58
CA ALA A 162 12.82 -26.15 -30.20
C ALA A 162 12.55 -26.39 -31.69
N LEU A 163 13.56 -26.85 -32.44
CA LEU A 163 13.42 -27.13 -33.87
C LEU A 163 12.54 -28.36 -34.16
N LYS A 164 12.57 -29.39 -33.30
CA LYS A 164 11.63 -30.53 -33.37
C LYS A 164 10.19 -30.07 -33.18
N HIS A 165 9.94 -29.21 -32.19
CA HIS A 165 8.62 -28.63 -31.96
C HIS A 165 8.13 -27.84 -33.17
N MET A 166 8.98 -26.96 -33.72
CA MET A 166 8.66 -26.16 -34.91
C MET A 166 8.33 -27.01 -36.15
N LYS A 167 8.98 -28.18 -36.32
CA LYS A 167 8.72 -29.10 -37.44
C LYS A 167 7.35 -29.80 -37.34
N SER A 168 6.74 -29.84 -36.16
CA SER A 168 5.41 -30.43 -35.99
C SER A 168 4.34 -29.62 -36.73
N SER A 169 3.40 -30.31 -37.38
CA SER A 169 2.36 -29.66 -38.20
C SER A 169 1.46 -28.69 -37.42
N SER A 170 1.40 -28.81 -36.09
CA SER A 170 0.57 -28.03 -35.17
C SER A 170 1.24 -26.77 -34.63
N SER A 171 2.55 -26.57 -34.81
CA SER A 171 3.26 -25.41 -34.25
C SER A 171 3.21 -24.18 -35.16
N ASN A 172 2.86 -23.03 -34.61
CA ASN A 172 2.92 -21.71 -35.26
C ASN A 172 4.15 -20.92 -34.82
N CYS A 173 5.21 -21.56 -34.34
CA CYS A 173 6.40 -20.87 -33.84
C CYS A 173 7.46 -20.59 -34.93
N ARG A 174 8.13 -19.44 -34.79
CA ARG A 174 9.38 -19.09 -35.44
C ARG A 174 10.51 -19.09 -34.42
N VAL A 175 11.59 -19.79 -34.72
CA VAL A 175 12.74 -19.90 -33.82
C VAL A 175 13.83 -18.92 -34.26
N GLY A 176 14.53 -18.30 -33.31
CA GLY A 176 15.77 -17.54 -33.51
C GLY A 176 16.80 -18.01 -32.49
N VAL A 177 18.09 -17.78 -32.74
CA VAL A 177 19.17 -18.28 -31.88
C VAL A 177 20.05 -17.12 -31.42
N ILE A 178 20.26 -17.01 -30.12
CA ILE A 178 21.23 -16.09 -29.51
C ILE A 178 22.29 -16.95 -28.82
N ASN A 179 23.55 -16.68 -29.15
CA ASN A 179 24.66 -17.48 -28.65
C ASN A 179 25.12 -16.95 -27.29
N ASN A 180 25.14 -17.80 -26.27
CA ASN A 180 25.65 -17.45 -24.93
C ASN A 180 26.84 -18.34 -24.56
N PRO A 181 28.03 -18.15 -25.18
CA PRO A 181 29.18 -19.02 -24.95
C PRO A 181 29.64 -18.97 -23.49
N SER A 182 30.00 -20.13 -22.94
CA SER A 182 30.50 -20.28 -21.56
C SER A 182 31.89 -19.64 -21.39
N GLY A 183 32.70 -19.66 -22.47
CA GLY A 183 34.02 -19.04 -22.53
C GLY A 183 34.08 -17.83 -23.49
N LYS A 184 35.28 -17.27 -23.68
CA LYS A 184 35.52 -16.23 -24.69
C LYS A 184 35.52 -16.87 -26.09
N PRO A 185 34.66 -16.44 -27.02
CA PRO A 185 34.64 -17.02 -28.36
C PRO A 185 35.93 -16.67 -29.13
N THR A 186 36.46 -17.66 -29.83
CA THR A 186 37.62 -17.64 -30.74
C THR A 186 37.26 -18.41 -32.00
N GLU A 187 38.07 -18.35 -33.05
CA GLU A 187 37.79 -19.10 -34.29
C GLU A 187 37.75 -20.61 -34.04
N ASP A 188 38.57 -21.12 -33.12
CA ASP A 188 38.69 -22.55 -32.82
C ASP A 188 37.50 -23.13 -32.04
N ASN A 189 36.84 -22.32 -31.20
CA ASN A 189 35.74 -22.77 -30.33
C ASN A 189 34.35 -22.28 -30.79
N SER A 190 34.23 -21.87 -32.06
CA SER A 190 33.00 -21.28 -32.61
C SER A 190 32.45 -21.96 -33.87
N ALA A 191 32.93 -23.17 -34.17
CA ALA A 191 32.58 -23.88 -35.40
C ALA A 191 31.07 -24.14 -35.53
N LEU A 192 30.38 -24.53 -34.46
CA LEU A 192 28.93 -24.78 -34.52
C LEU A 192 28.16 -23.46 -34.61
N TYR A 193 28.57 -22.42 -33.90
CA TYR A 193 27.96 -21.09 -34.01
C TYR A 193 28.01 -20.55 -35.44
N ARG A 194 29.19 -20.59 -36.06
CA ARG A 194 29.40 -20.14 -37.44
C ARG A 194 28.64 -21.01 -38.43
N ALA A 195 28.56 -22.32 -38.22
CA ALA A 195 27.81 -23.22 -39.10
C ALA A 195 26.29 -22.96 -39.06
N VAL A 196 25.73 -22.74 -37.86
CA VAL A 196 24.29 -22.42 -37.71
C VAL A 196 23.99 -21.07 -38.37
N TRP A 197 24.78 -20.04 -38.09
CA TRP A 197 24.58 -18.70 -38.68
C TRP A 197 24.85 -18.65 -40.18
N ALA A 198 25.86 -19.34 -40.69
CA ALA A 198 26.08 -19.47 -42.12
C ALA A 198 24.89 -20.14 -42.82
N SER A 199 24.27 -21.15 -42.18
CA SER A 199 23.07 -21.80 -42.74
C SER A 199 21.87 -20.86 -42.75
N LEU A 200 21.65 -20.08 -41.68
CA LEU A 200 20.58 -19.07 -41.57
C LEU A 200 20.68 -17.97 -42.63
N LEU A 201 21.89 -17.62 -43.06
CA LEU A 201 22.13 -16.52 -44.01
C LEU A 201 22.14 -16.96 -45.48
N THR A 202 22.40 -18.23 -45.77
CA THR A 202 22.66 -18.70 -47.15
C THR A 202 21.63 -19.69 -47.68
N GLN A 203 20.89 -20.37 -46.81
CA GLN A 203 20.03 -21.52 -47.20
C GLN A 203 18.53 -21.19 -47.14
N SER A 204 17.74 -21.93 -47.91
CA SER A 204 16.27 -21.89 -47.81
C SER A 204 15.78 -22.47 -46.49
N SER A 205 14.60 -22.05 -46.02
CA SER A 205 14.08 -22.42 -44.68
C SER A 205 14.00 -23.92 -44.42
N LYS A 206 13.69 -24.73 -45.45
CA LYS A 206 13.60 -26.19 -45.35
C LYS A 206 14.98 -26.82 -45.20
N ASN A 207 15.91 -26.44 -46.07
CA ASN A 207 17.26 -27.01 -46.07
C ASN A 207 18.04 -26.60 -44.81
N MET A 208 17.89 -25.34 -44.42
CA MET A 208 18.46 -24.77 -43.20
C MET A 208 18.03 -25.55 -41.94
N LEU A 209 16.73 -25.87 -41.82
CA LEU A 209 16.19 -26.68 -40.73
C LEU A 209 16.76 -28.10 -40.72
N ASP A 210 16.70 -28.80 -41.86
CA ASP A 210 17.13 -30.19 -41.94
C ASP A 210 18.64 -30.34 -41.72
N PHE A 211 19.45 -29.38 -42.16
CA PHE A 211 20.89 -29.32 -41.88
C PHE A 211 21.17 -29.03 -40.41
N THR A 212 20.51 -28.03 -39.81
CA THR A 212 20.71 -27.68 -38.40
C THR A 212 20.34 -28.84 -37.48
N LEU A 213 19.22 -29.52 -37.74
CA LEU A 213 18.82 -30.72 -36.97
C LEU A 213 19.82 -31.88 -37.09
N LYS A 214 20.46 -32.04 -38.25
CA LYS A 214 21.54 -33.03 -38.44
C LYS A 214 22.81 -32.60 -37.71
N LEU A 215 23.19 -31.33 -37.82
CA LEU A 215 24.39 -30.77 -37.19
C LEU A 215 24.35 -30.93 -35.66
N LEU A 216 23.19 -30.76 -35.05
CA LEU A 216 23.00 -30.83 -33.59
C LEU A 216 22.97 -32.26 -33.02
N LYS A 217 23.12 -33.32 -33.83
CA LYS A 217 23.22 -34.70 -33.33
C LYS A 217 24.59 -34.94 -32.70
N GLU A 218 24.62 -35.59 -31.53
CA GLU A 218 25.86 -35.90 -30.79
C GLU A 218 26.91 -36.58 -31.68
N GLU A 219 26.51 -37.62 -32.41
CA GLU A 219 27.35 -38.39 -33.34
C GLU A 219 28.07 -37.50 -34.37
N ASN A 220 27.38 -36.50 -34.91
CA ASN A 220 27.93 -35.61 -35.92
C ASN A 220 28.87 -34.57 -35.31
N VAL A 221 28.61 -34.13 -34.08
CA VAL A 221 29.50 -33.22 -33.36
C VAL A 221 30.79 -33.92 -32.96
N GLU A 222 30.73 -35.20 -32.55
CA GLU A 222 31.92 -36.01 -32.28
C GLU A 222 32.77 -36.20 -33.54
N LEU A 223 32.15 -36.47 -34.70
CA LEU A 223 32.84 -36.55 -35.98
C LEU A 223 33.55 -35.23 -36.36
N LEU A 224 32.92 -34.08 -36.06
CA LEU A 224 33.54 -32.75 -36.27
C LEU A 224 34.73 -32.53 -35.33
N LYS A 225 34.63 -32.93 -34.05
CA LYS A 225 35.74 -32.87 -33.08
C LYS A 225 36.91 -33.77 -33.47
N GLN A 226 36.64 -34.88 -34.16
CA GLN A 226 37.65 -35.80 -34.71
C GLN A 226 38.30 -35.29 -36.01
N GLY A 227 37.98 -34.08 -36.48
CA GLY A 227 38.61 -33.42 -37.63
C GLY A 227 37.90 -33.63 -38.97
N THR A 228 36.68 -34.16 -38.98
CA THR A 228 35.88 -34.26 -40.21
C THR A 228 35.51 -32.86 -40.72
N LYS A 229 35.79 -32.56 -41.99
CA LYS A 229 35.37 -31.27 -42.59
C LYS A 229 33.84 -31.18 -42.62
N ILE A 230 33.27 -30.03 -42.26
CA ILE A 230 31.82 -29.72 -42.32
C ILE A 230 31.21 -30.04 -43.70
N LYS A 231 32.02 -29.98 -44.76
CA LYS A 231 31.68 -30.40 -46.13
C LYS A 231 31.14 -31.83 -46.25
N HIS A 232 31.57 -32.74 -45.38
CA HIS A 232 31.07 -34.11 -45.37
C HIS A 232 29.62 -34.21 -44.88
N LEU A 233 29.26 -33.41 -43.86
CA LEU A 233 27.89 -33.33 -43.35
C LEU A 233 26.95 -32.64 -44.35
N LEU A 234 27.45 -31.66 -45.10
CA LEU A 234 26.70 -30.96 -46.16
C LEU A 234 26.27 -31.88 -47.30
N LYS A 235 27.14 -32.80 -47.73
CA LYS A 235 26.85 -33.76 -48.83
C LYS A 235 25.75 -34.78 -48.49
N GLN A 236 25.45 -34.96 -47.21
CA GLN A 236 24.45 -35.91 -46.73
C GLN A 236 23.05 -35.28 -46.57
N VAL A 237 22.88 -33.98 -46.87
CA VAL A 237 21.58 -33.31 -46.92
C VAL A 237 21.09 -33.30 -48.37
N SER A 238 19.86 -33.77 -48.60
CA SER A 238 19.29 -33.99 -49.93
C SER A 238 19.29 -32.72 -50.80
N GLY A 239 19.45 -32.89 -52.11
CA GLY A 239 19.76 -31.84 -53.08
C GLY A 239 18.91 -30.56 -52.99
N GLY A 240 19.59 -29.42 -53.12
CA GLY A 240 19.00 -28.07 -53.12
C GLY A 240 19.67 -27.06 -52.19
N MET A 241 20.73 -27.44 -51.46
CA MET A 241 21.57 -26.50 -50.71
C MET A 241 22.56 -25.77 -51.62
N ASP A 242 22.76 -24.48 -51.37
CA ASP A 242 23.83 -23.70 -51.98
C ASP A 242 25.12 -23.91 -51.20
N HIS A 243 25.87 -24.94 -51.59
CA HIS A 243 27.09 -25.34 -50.89
C HIS A 243 28.19 -24.27 -50.98
N ASP A 244 28.29 -23.58 -52.11
CA ASP A 244 29.35 -22.59 -52.35
C ASP A 244 29.09 -21.31 -51.54
N ALA A 245 27.84 -20.85 -51.49
CA ALA A 245 27.47 -19.71 -50.65
C ALA A 245 27.67 -20.00 -49.16
N PHE A 246 27.31 -21.22 -48.71
CA PHE A 246 27.55 -21.64 -47.34
C PHE A 246 29.04 -21.67 -47.00
N GLU A 247 29.86 -22.35 -47.82
CA GLU A 247 31.29 -22.52 -47.56
C GLU A 247 32.01 -21.16 -47.55
N LYS A 248 31.66 -20.27 -48.49
CA LYS A 248 32.15 -18.89 -48.49
C LYS A 248 31.78 -18.18 -47.19
N LYS A 249 30.50 -18.18 -46.81
CA LYS A 249 30.04 -17.43 -45.63
C LYS A 249 30.57 -18.00 -44.32
N PHE A 250 30.69 -19.32 -44.20
CA PHE A 250 31.23 -20.00 -43.02
C PHE A 250 32.70 -19.65 -42.79
N ASN A 251 33.51 -19.62 -43.86
CA ASN A 251 34.94 -19.32 -43.77
C ASN A 251 35.22 -17.82 -43.59
N THR A 252 34.34 -16.93 -44.06
CA THR A 252 34.51 -15.47 -43.92
C THR A 252 33.78 -14.87 -42.71
N MET A 253 33.15 -15.68 -41.85
CA MET A 253 32.39 -15.18 -40.71
C MET A 253 33.30 -14.97 -39.50
N GLU A 254 33.48 -13.71 -39.13
CA GLU A 254 34.23 -13.30 -37.94
C GLU A 254 33.45 -13.62 -36.64
N VAL A 255 34.15 -13.56 -35.50
CA VAL A 255 33.60 -13.93 -34.19
C VAL A 255 33.01 -12.75 -33.41
N ASP A 256 33.12 -11.51 -33.92
CA ASP A 256 32.73 -10.30 -33.17
C ASP A 256 31.23 -10.25 -32.84
N PHE A 257 30.36 -10.74 -33.71
CA PHE A 257 28.93 -10.85 -33.40
C PHE A 257 28.64 -11.76 -32.18
N LEU A 258 29.51 -12.75 -31.90
CA LEU A 258 29.41 -13.61 -30.72
C LEU A 258 29.76 -12.85 -29.44
N HIS A 259 30.71 -11.93 -29.50
CA HIS A 259 31.01 -11.02 -28.39
C HIS A 259 29.84 -10.08 -28.11
N SER A 260 29.20 -9.54 -29.16
CA SER A 260 27.96 -8.76 -29.02
C SER A 260 26.82 -9.56 -28.41
N HIS A 261 26.60 -10.81 -28.84
CA HIS A 261 25.60 -11.70 -28.23
C HIS A 261 25.89 -12.02 -26.76
N GLN A 262 27.15 -12.32 -26.41
CA GLN A 262 27.55 -12.57 -25.02
C GLN A 262 27.31 -11.33 -24.15
N LYS A 263 27.64 -10.14 -24.66
CA LYS A 263 27.38 -8.86 -23.97
C LYS A 263 25.88 -8.62 -23.79
N TYR A 264 25.07 -8.90 -24.82
CA TYR A 264 23.61 -8.82 -24.75
C TYR A 264 23.02 -9.75 -23.68
N CYS A 265 23.49 -11.00 -23.61
CA CYS A 265 23.06 -11.97 -22.61
C CYS A 265 23.37 -11.48 -21.19
N LYS A 266 24.57 -10.93 -20.96
CA LYS A 266 25.00 -10.43 -19.65
C LYS A 266 24.27 -9.16 -19.22
N GLU A 267 24.18 -8.16 -20.10
CA GLU A 267 23.72 -6.83 -19.71
C GLU A 267 22.20 -6.67 -19.84
N VAL A 268 21.59 -7.25 -20.88
CA VAL A 268 20.15 -7.15 -21.14
C VAL A 268 19.44 -8.36 -20.56
N LEU A 269 19.81 -9.58 -20.91
CA LEU A 269 19.11 -10.77 -20.39
C LEU A 269 19.46 -11.08 -18.92
N LYS A 270 20.54 -10.50 -18.37
CA LYS A 270 21.04 -10.75 -17.01
C LYS A 270 21.39 -12.22 -16.76
N LEU A 271 21.88 -12.89 -17.80
CA LEU A 271 22.31 -14.29 -17.74
C LEU A 271 23.82 -14.38 -17.48
N LYS A 272 24.24 -15.44 -16.78
CA LYS A 272 25.66 -15.83 -16.68
C LYS A 272 26.14 -16.41 -18.02
N ALA A 273 27.44 -16.40 -18.26
CA ALA A 273 28.02 -17.07 -19.43
C ALA A 273 27.65 -18.56 -19.42
N GLY A 274 27.26 -19.12 -20.57
CA GLY A 274 26.83 -20.53 -20.70
C GLY A 274 25.40 -20.82 -20.25
N GLN A 275 24.77 -19.91 -19.49
CA GLN A 275 23.42 -20.11 -18.96
C GLN A 275 22.37 -20.17 -20.08
N ARG A 276 21.44 -21.12 -19.98
CA ARG A 276 20.38 -21.37 -20.97
C ARG A 276 19.13 -20.53 -20.68
N ALA A 277 18.45 -20.05 -21.71
CA ALA A 277 17.16 -19.38 -21.58
C ALA A 277 16.32 -19.50 -22.85
N VAL A 278 15.01 -19.34 -22.69
CA VAL A 278 14.05 -19.26 -23.79
C VAL A 278 13.32 -17.92 -23.71
N VAL A 279 13.27 -17.18 -24.82
CA VAL A 279 12.53 -15.92 -24.89
C VAL A 279 11.32 -16.10 -25.80
N SER A 280 10.10 -16.02 -25.28
CA SER A 280 8.86 -16.15 -26.08
C SER A 280 8.12 -14.82 -26.15
N ASN A 281 7.99 -14.26 -27.37
CA ASN A 281 7.43 -12.92 -27.61
C ASN A 281 7.93 -11.85 -26.61
N GLY A 282 9.24 -11.84 -26.35
CA GLY A 282 9.87 -10.94 -25.39
C GLY A 282 9.87 -11.39 -23.93
N ARG A 283 9.05 -12.38 -23.54
CA ARG A 283 9.09 -12.97 -22.19
C ARG A 283 10.35 -13.80 -22.01
N VAL A 284 11.20 -13.47 -21.04
CA VAL A 284 12.44 -14.18 -20.73
C VAL A 284 12.17 -15.29 -19.70
N LEU A 285 12.49 -16.53 -20.05
CA LEU A 285 12.47 -17.70 -19.18
C LEU A 285 13.91 -18.18 -18.98
N SER A 286 14.50 -17.89 -17.81
CA SER A 286 15.88 -18.27 -17.51
C SER A 286 15.90 -19.65 -16.88
N LEU A 287 16.67 -20.58 -17.44
CA LEU A 287 16.89 -21.90 -16.88
C LEU A 287 18.07 -21.78 -15.91
N LEU A 288 17.78 -21.88 -14.61
CA LEU A 288 18.76 -21.61 -13.55
C LEU A 288 19.58 -22.86 -13.21
N ASP A 289 19.01 -24.04 -13.39
CA ASP A 289 19.63 -25.33 -13.08
C ASP A 289 20.22 -25.97 -14.36
N GLU A 290 21.39 -26.60 -14.21
CA GLU A 290 22.06 -27.31 -15.30
C GLU A 290 21.32 -28.62 -15.64
N GLU A 291 20.63 -29.22 -14.67
CA GLU A 291 19.84 -30.44 -14.86
C GLU A 291 18.42 -30.19 -15.39
N GLU A 292 17.95 -28.94 -15.41
CA GLU A 292 16.60 -28.62 -15.90
C GLU A 292 16.51 -28.86 -17.42
N GLU A 293 15.69 -29.84 -17.82
CA GLU A 293 15.41 -30.15 -19.22
C GLU A 293 14.14 -29.47 -19.71
N PHE A 294 14.26 -28.72 -20.81
CA PHE A 294 13.13 -28.11 -21.52
C PHE A 294 12.76 -28.97 -22.75
N SER A 295 11.64 -29.69 -22.65
CA SER A 295 11.23 -30.67 -23.67
C SER A 295 10.37 -30.05 -24.79
N VAL A 296 10.01 -30.87 -25.77
CA VAL A 296 9.12 -30.47 -26.88
C VAL A 296 7.72 -30.11 -26.35
N GLU A 297 7.24 -30.81 -25.32
CA GLU A 297 5.97 -30.54 -24.65
C GLU A 297 5.98 -29.19 -23.91
N ASP A 298 7.12 -28.79 -23.34
CA ASP A 298 7.27 -27.46 -22.72
C ASP A 298 7.19 -26.34 -23.76
N PHE A 299 7.79 -26.52 -24.95
CA PHE A 299 7.63 -25.57 -26.06
C PHE A 299 6.18 -25.47 -26.52
N HIS A 300 5.46 -26.60 -26.59
CA HIS A 300 4.04 -26.61 -26.92
C HIS A 300 3.20 -25.88 -25.87
N LEU A 301 3.46 -26.09 -24.58
CA LEU A 301 2.82 -25.36 -23.48
C LEU A 301 3.06 -23.85 -23.60
N LEU A 302 4.32 -23.45 -23.80
CA LEU A 302 4.72 -22.05 -23.93
C LEU A 302 4.05 -21.36 -25.13
N GLU A 303 4.00 -22.03 -26.27
CA GLU A 303 3.32 -21.55 -27.47
C GLU A 303 1.82 -21.36 -27.20
N LYS A 304 1.14 -22.37 -26.64
CA LYS A 304 -0.30 -22.35 -26.38
C LYS A 304 -0.69 -21.22 -25.45
N ILE A 305 0.07 -21.01 -24.37
CA ILE A 305 -0.14 -19.91 -23.42
C ILE A 305 0.05 -18.56 -24.11
N THR A 306 1.12 -18.38 -24.88
CA THR A 306 1.42 -17.11 -25.56
C THR A 306 0.35 -16.75 -26.59
N LEU A 307 -0.11 -17.74 -27.37
CA LEU A 307 -1.19 -17.57 -28.35
C LEU A 307 -2.51 -17.17 -27.70
N HIS A 308 -2.99 -17.93 -26.72
CA HIS A 308 -4.31 -17.70 -26.12
C HIS A 308 -4.38 -16.48 -25.21
N THR A 309 -3.26 -16.08 -24.58
CA THR A 309 -3.25 -14.93 -23.66
C THR A 309 -3.48 -13.62 -24.42
N SER A 310 -2.70 -13.38 -25.48
CA SER A 310 -2.58 -12.05 -26.08
C SER A 310 -2.33 -12.11 -27.59
N ALA A 311 -1.43 -12.98 -28.05
CA ALA A 311 -0.96 -12.95 -29.44
C ALA A 311 -2.07 -13.22 -30.48
N GLU A 312 -3.07 -14.06 -30.20
CA GLU A 312 -4.19 -14.31 -31.12
C GLU A 312 -5.06 -13.06 -31.33
N LYS A 313 -5.36 -12.33 -30.24
CA LYS A 313 -6.11 -11.07 -30.30
C LYS A 313 -5.31 -10.01 -31.05
N ILE A 314 -4.01 -9.90 -30.79
CA ILE A 314 -3.11 -8.96 -31.48
C ILE A 314 -3.04 -9.29 -32.98
N LYS A 315 -2.85 -10.57 -33.33
CA LYS A 315 -2.83 -11.08 -34.70
C LYS A 315 -4.12 -10.74 -35.45
N SER A 316 -5.28 -10.88 -34.81
CA SER A 316 -6.58 -10.53 -35.42
C SER A 316 -6.67 -9.05 -35.82
N LYS A 317 -6.05 -8.15 -35.04
CA LYS A 317 -5.99 -6.70 -35.32
C LYS A 317 -4.94 -6.35 -36.37
N ILE A 318 -3.76 -6.97 -36.31
CA ILE A 318 -2.67 -6.72 -37.27
C ILE A 318 -3.04 -7.24 -38.67
N LYS A 319 -3.81 -8.33 -38.77
CA LYS A 319 -4.35 -8.79 -40.07
C LYS A 319 -5.16 -7.72 -40.81
N GLN A 320 -5.78 -6.78 -40.09
CA GLN A 320 -6.55 -5.67 -40.69
C GLN A 320 -5.64 -4.58 -41.29
N MET A 321 -4.34 -4.59 -40.98
CA MET A 321 -3.37 -3.58 -41.39
C MET A 321 -2.63 -3.93 -42.70
N ASN A 322 -2.94 -5.07 -43.34
CA ASN A 322 -2.35 -5.52 -44.61
C ASN A 322 -0.80 -5.50 -44.66
N LEU A 323 -0.14 -5.85 -43.56
CA LEU A 323 1.32 -5.95 -43.48
C LEU A 323 1.84 -7.25 -44.10
N ASN A 324 3.11 -7.26 -44.53
CA ASN A 324 3.77 -8.50 -44.96
C ASN A 324 3.93 -9.47 -43.76
N ALA A 325 4.05 -10.77 -44.03
CA ALA A 325 4.07 -11.79 -42.98
C ALA A 325 5.20 -11.57 -41.94
N GLN A 326 6.40 -11.18 -42.40
CA GLN A 326 7.54 -10.97 -41.51
C GLN A 326 7.38 -9.76 -40.58
N LYS A 327 6.99 -8.59 -41.12
CA LYS A 327 6.71 -7.40 -40.31
C LYS A 327 5.49 -7.61 -39.43
N ALA A 328 4.51 -8.40 -39.86
CA ALA A 328 3.38 -8.78 -39.03
C ALA A 328 3.82 -9.60 -37.80
N SER A 329 4.65 -10.64 -37.97
CA SER A 329 5.18 -11.42 -36.85
C SER A 329 6.08 -10.60 -35.93
N ASP A 330 6.93 -9.71 -36.48
CA ASP A 330 7.74 -8.78 -35.68
C ASP A 330 6.86 -7.83 -34.87
N LEU A 331 5.81 -7.26 -35.49
CA LEU A 331 4.89 -6.37 -34.80
C LEU A 331 4.08 -7.11 -33.73
N ILE A 332 3.63 -8.35 -34.00
CA ILE A 332 2.99 -9.21 -32.99
C ILE A 332 3.91 -9.36 -31.78
N MET A 333 5.17 -9.75 -31.99
CA MET A 333 6.16 -9.91 -30.92
C MET A 333 6.34 -8.64 -30.10
N LYS A 334 6.54 -7.49 -30.76
CA LYS A 334 6.80 -6.20 -30.09
C LYS A 334 5.59 -5.72 -29.28
N VAL A 335 4.40 -5.80 -29.87
CA VAL A 335 3.15 -5.38 -29.22
C VAL A 335 2.80 -6.32 -28.07
N ASP A 336 3.01 -7.62 -28.26
CA ASP A 336 2.75 -8.62 -27.22
C ASP A 336 3.68 -8.44 -26.01
N ALA A 337 4.97 -8.25 -26.25
CA ALA A 337 5.95 -7.94 -25.20
C ALA A 337 5.55 -6.67 -24.43
N LEU A 338 5.21 -5.60 -25.14
CA LEU A 338 4.85 -4.31 -24.54
C LEU A 338 3.58 -4.40 -23.69
N LEU A 339 2.50 -4.98 -24.24
CA LEU A 339 1.22 -5.08 -23.54
C LEU A 339 1.28 -6.03 -22.35
N THR A 340 2.05 -7.10 -22.46
CA THR A 340 2.14 -8.12 -21.40
C THR A 340 3.17 -7.76 -20.32
N ALA A 341 4.14 -6.90 -20.61
CA ALA A 341 5.05 -6.31 -19.62
C ALA A 341 4.32 -5.42 -18.61
N SER A 342 3.15 -4.88 -18.97
CA SER A 342 2.33 -4.01 -18.11
C SER A 342 0.90 -4.56 -18.02
N PRO A 343 0.69 -5.71 -17.36
CA PRO A 343 -0.63 -6.30 -17.23
C PRO A 343 -1.52 -5.35 -16.40
N LYS A 344 -2.68 -4.97 -16.94
CA LYS A 344 -3.65 -4.17 -16.19
C LYS A 344 -4.31 -5.02 -15.12
N GLY A 345 -4.31 -4.53 -13.87
CA GLY A 345 -5.02 -5.15 -12.75
C GLY A 345 -6.55 -5.13 -12.90
N GLU A 346 -7.10 -4.21 -13.70
CA GLU A 346 -8.53 -4.12 -14.00
C GLU A 346 -8.82 -4.10 -15.50
N ALA A 347 -9.86 -4.82 -15.91
CA ALA A 347 -10.35 -4.81 -17.28
C ALA A 347 -10.89 -3.40 -17.64
N ARG A 348 -10.48 -2.87 -18.81
CA ARG A 348 -11.04 -1.60 -19.32
C ARG A 348 -12.56 -1.76 -19.48
N LYS A 349 -13.33 -0.92 -18.79
CA LYS A 349 -14.78 -0.82 -19.01
C LYS A 349 -15.02 0.10 -20.20
N ASP A 350 -15.48 -0.47 -21.31
CA ASP A 350 -15.93 0.33 -22.44
C ASP A 350 -17.28 0.96 -22.12
N VAL A 351 -17.31 2.28 -21.97
CA VAL A 351 -18.56 3.04 -21.86
C VAL A 351 -19.11 3.24 -23.27
N LYS A 352 -20.13 2.46 -23.63
CA LYS A 352 -20.83 2.62 -24.91
C LYS A 352 -21.83 3.77 -24.81
N PHE A 353 -21.47 4.91 -25.39
CA PHE A 353 -22.43 5.98 -25.63
C PHE A 353 -23.33 5.59 -26.81
N LEU A 354 -24.65 5.70 -26.64
CA LEU A 354 -25.62 5.47 -27.71
C LEU A 354 -25.29 6.42 -28.88
N LYS A 355 -24.72 5.88 -29.97
CA LYS A 355 -24.54 6.61 -31.22
C LYS A 355 -25.79 6.48 -32.07
N ASP A 356 -26.19 7.60 -32.67
CA ASP A 356 -27.24 7.68 -33.69
C ASP A 356 -27.02 6.65 -34.79
N LYS A 357 -27.97 5.71 -34.90
CA LYS A 357 -28.27 5.05 -36.16
C LYS A 357 -29.77 5.20 -36.40
N HIS A 358 -30.08 6.12 -37.31
CA HIS A 358 -31.35 6.33 -38.03
C HIS A 358 -32.36 7.29 -37.40
N ARG A 359 -32.36 8.51 -37.95
CA ARG A 359 -33.52 9.29 -38.44
C ARG A 359 -34.90 8.63 -38.21
N CYS A 360 -35.43 8.70 -36.99
CA CYS A 360 -36.87 8.83 -36.70
C CYS A 360 -37.12 8.99 -35.19
N SER A 361 -37.79 10.09 -34.83
CA SER A 361 -38.46 10.40 -33.55
C SER A 361 -37.76 10.07 -32.22
N THR A 362 -37.34 11.16 -31.54
CA THR A 362 -37.23 11.32 -30.08
C THR A 362 -36.49 10.23 -29.29
N LYS A 363 -35.16 10.17 -29.42
CA LYS A 363 -34.28 9.59 -28.40
C LYS A 363 -33.11 10.54 -28.11
N THR A 364 -32.95 10.91 -26.84
CA THR A 364 -31.92 11.84 -26.34
C THR A 364 -30.53 11.26 -26.55
N THR A 365 -29.75 11.84 -27.47
CA THR A 365 -28.31 11.58 -27.60
C THR A 365 -27.61 12.13 -26.36
N LEU A 366 -26.91 11.29 -25.61
CA LEU A 366 -26.00 11.74 -24.54
C LEU A 366 -24.77 12.37 -25.22
N LEU A 367 -24.83 13.66 -25.48
CA LEU A 367 -23.68 14.43 -25.93
C LEU A 367 -22.79 14.78 -24.73
N PRO A 368 -21.45 14.74 -24.87
CA PRO A 368 -20.56 15.26 -23.85
C PRO A 368 -20.82 16.75 -23.67
N VAL A 369 -20.78 17.22 -22.43
CA VAL A 369 -20.93 18.65 -22.08
C VAL A 369 -19.69 19.43 -22.51
N LEU A 370 -18.52 18.80 -22.46
CA LEU A 370 -17.25 19.34 -22.92
C LEU A 370 -16.50 18.28 -23.72
N GLN A 371 -15.93 18.69 -24.86
CA GLN A 371 -15.03 17.86 -25.64
C GLN A 371 -13.77 18.66 -25.97
N LEU A 372 -12.61 18.17 -25.53
CA LEU A 372 -11.29 18.67 -25.92
C LEU A 372 -10.71 17.67 -26.92
N ALA A 373 -10.36 18.17 -28.11
CA ALA A 373 -9.75 17.37 -29.15
C ALA A 373 -8.28 17.10 -28.86
N GLN A 374 -7.80 15.93 -29.27
CA GLN A 374 -6.38 15.60 -29.30
C GLN A 374 -5.65 16.42 -30.38
N ARG A 375 -4.34 16.58 -30.21
CA ARG A 375 -3.43 16.98 -31.28
C ARG A 375 -3.35 15.86 -32.32
N GLU A 376 -3.46 16.23 -33.60
CA GLU A 376 -3.40 15.31 -34.73
C GLU A 376 -1.99 14.71 -34.88
N ASP A 377 -1.92 13.51 -35.42
CA ASP A 377 -0.67 12.75 -35.69
C ASP A 377 0.25 12.45 -34.49
N GLU A 378 -0.21 12.74 -33.27
CA GLU A 378 0.47 12.41 -32.03
C GLU A 378 -0.28 11.29 -31.27
N VAL A 379 0.47 10.51 -30.47
CA VAL A 379 -0.15 9.57 -29.51
C VAL A 379 -0.89 10.37 -28.44
N PHE A 380 -2.13 10.00 -28.15
CA PHE A 380 -2.96 10.70 -27.18
C PHE A 380 -3.59 9.75 -26.16
N TYR A 381 -3.92 10.30 -25.00
CA TYR A 381 -4.72 9.64 -23.98
C TYR A 381 -6.20 9.91 -24.21
N ASP A 382 -7.00 8.85 -24.32
CA ASP A 382 -8.46 8.92 -24.44
C ASP A 382 -9.11 8.93 -23.06
N VAL A 383 -9.60 10.09 -22.62
CA VAL A 383 -10.12 10.34 -21.28
C VAL A 383 -11.61 10.66 -21.31
N VAL A 384 -12.38 9.83 -20.62
CA VAL A 384 -13.83 9.97 -20.45
C VAL A 384 -14.12 10.22 -18.99
N ALA A 385 -14.53 11.43 -18.65
CA ALA A 385 -14.90 11.84 -17.29
C ALA A 385 -16.42 11.85 -17.14
N ILE A 386 -16.97 11.01 -16.27
CA ILE A 386 -18.39 11.00 -15.92
C ILE A 386 -18.50 11.43 -14.46
N VAL A 387 -19.06 12.60 -14.21
CA VAL A 387 -18.97 13.23 -12.89
C VAL A 387 -20.27 13.96 -12.54
N ASP A 388 -20.68 13.89 -11.29
CA ASP A 388 -21.72 14.78 -10.76
C ASP A 388 -21.03 16.09 -10.30
N PRO A 389 -21.30 17.24 -10.94
CA PRO A 389 -20.63 18.51 -10.62
C PRO A 389 -20.84 18.96 -9.17
N LEU A 390 -21.87 18.47 -8.49
CA LEU A 390 -22.19 18.82 -7.10
C LEU A 390 -21.50 17.92 -6.07
N THR A 391 -20.37 17.29 -6.43
CA THR A 391 -19.61 16.41 -5.54
C THR A 391 -18.21 16.94 -5.26
N ARG A 392 -17.65 16.60 -4.09
CA ARG A 392 -16.26 16.95 -3.74
C ARG A 392 -15.23 16.35 -4.70
N VAL A 393 -15.54 15.18 -5.27
CA VAL A 393 -14.68 14.52 -6.27
C VAL A 393 -14.59 15.35 -7.55
N ALA A 394 -15.68 16.00 -7.97
CA ALA A 394 -15.69 16.90 -9.11
C ALA A 394 -14.78 18.13 -8.89
N GLN A 395 -14.80 18.70 -7.68
CA GLN A 395 -13.95 19.83 -7.32
C GLN A 395 -12.45 19.52 -7.47
N LYS A 396 -12.05 18.26 -7.22
CA LYS A 396 -10.68 17.76 -7.44
C LYS A 396 -10.38 17.44 -8.91
N LEU A 397 -11.33 16.81 -9.61
CA LEU A 397 -11.12 16.32 -10.98
C LEU A 397 -10.91 17.47 -11.98
N ALA A 398 -11.66 18.56 -11.85
CA ALA A 398 -11.60 19.68 -12.79
C ALA A 398 -10.19 20.30 -12.94
N PRO A 399 -9.53 20.81 -11.87
CA PRO A 399 -8.19 21.38 -11.98
C PRO A 399 -7.15 20.34 -12.43
N LEU A 400 -7.31 19.06 -12.05
CA LEU A 400 -6.43 17.99 -12.50
C LEU A 400 -6.49 17.79 -14.02
N LEU A 401 -7.70 17.74 -14.60
CA LEU A 401 -7.87 17.60 -16.05
C LEU A 401 -7.32 18.81 -16.82
N VAL A 402 -7.43 20.01 -16.27
CA VAL A 402 -6.87 21.23 -16.87
C VAL A 402 -5.35 21.14 -16.95
N VAL A 403 -4.69 20.78 -15.83
CA VAL A 403 -3.23 20.63 -15.80
C VAL A 403 -2.79 19.50 -16.73
N LEU A 404 -3.40 18.31 -16.63
CA LEU A 404 -3.03 17.17 -17.46
C LEU A 404 -3.22 17.45 -18.96
N GLY A 405 -4.28 18.14 -19.35
CA GLY A 405 -4.55 18.48 -20.76
C GLY A 405 -3.52 19.42 -21.38
N GLN A 406 -2.74 20.13 -20.56
CA GLN A 406 -1.64 20.98 -21.02
C GLN A 406 -0.29 20.23 -21.01
N VAL A 407 -0.09 19.24 -20.13
CA VAL A 407 1.15 18.45 -20.05
C VAL A 407 1.19 17.33 -21.10
N VAL A 408 0.08 16.62 -21.30
CA VAL A 408 0.01 15.46 -22.21
C VAL A 408 -1.02 15.67 -23.30
N ASN A 409 -0.83 15.03 -24.47
CA ASN A 409 -1.82 15.06 -25.53
C ASN A 409 -3.04 14.20 -25.11
N MET A 410 -4.21 14.83 -24.96
CA MET A 410 -5.42 14.15 -24.48
C MET A 410 -6.62 14.47 -25.35
N LYS A 411 -7.45 13.44 -25.57
CA LYS A 411 -8.83 13.61 -25.99
C LYS A 411 -9.71 13.51 -24.75
N VAL A 412 -10.32 14.61 -24.33
CA VAL A 412 -11.14 14.65 -23.10
C VAL A 412 -12.61 14.77 -23.46
N GLN A 413 -13.45 13.90 -22.89
CA GLN A 413 -14.90 13.97 -22.98
C GLN A 413 -15.49 14.01 -21.57
N VAL A 414 -16.22 15.09 -21.23
CA VAL A 414 -16.82 15.26 -19.90
C VAL A 414 -18.34 15.11 -20.00
N PHE A 415 -18.90 14.25 -19.16
CA PHE A 415 -20.33 14.00 -18.99
C PHE A 415 -20.72 14.36 -17.56
N MET A 416 -21.80 15.14 -17.42
CA MET A 416 -22.35 15.50 -16.12
C MET A 416 -23.51 14.58 -15.76
N ASN A 417 -23.36 13.77 -14.71
CA ASN A 417 -24.38 12.85 -14.22
C ASN A 417 -25.05 13.40 -12.95
N CYS A 418 -25.83 14.46 -13.11
CA CYS A 418 -26.43 15.18 -12.00
C CYS A 418 -27.59 14.41 -11.37
N ARG A 419 -27.74 14.49 -10.04
CA ARG A 419 -28.95 14.04 -9.35
C ARG A 419 -30.10 15.02 -9.56
N ALA A 420 -31.27 14.53 -9.95
CA ALA A 420 -32.45 15.37 -10.23
C ALA A 420 -33.07 16.00 -8.97
N LYS A 421 -32.89 15.39 -7.80
CA LYS A 421 -33.42 15.88 -6.52
C LYS A 421 -32.34 15.85 -5.45
N LEU A 422 -32.22 16.93 -4.70
CA LEU A 422 -31.28 17.10 -3.59
C LEU A 422 -32.08 17.37 -2.32
N SER A 423 -31.84 16.57 -1.29
CA SER A 423 -32.45 16.74 0.03
C SER A 423 -31.78 17.84 0.86
N GLU A 424 -30.52 18.16 0.56
CA GLU A 424 -29.72 19.17 1.24
C GLU A 424 -28.75 19.85 0.28
N MET A 425 -28.11 20.94 0.71
CA MET A 425 -27.06 21.60 -0.04
C MET A 425 -25.83 20.68 -0.16
N PRO A 426 -25.43 20.27 -1.38
CA PRO A 426 -24.47 19.18 -1.58
C PRO A 426 -23.01 19.61 -1.36
N LEU A 427 -22.69 20.88 -1.58
CA LEU A 427 -21.36 21.45 -1.35
C LEU A 427 -21.46 22.56 -0.30
N LYS A 428 -20.80 22.34 0.85
CA LYS A 428 -20.78 23.27 2.00
C LYS A 428 -19.38 23.90 2.20
N SER A 429 -18.49 23.79 1.21
CA SER A 429 -17.08 24.19 1.33
C SER A 429 -16.51 24.73 0.02
N PHE A 430 -15.61 25.70 0.16
CA PHE A 430 -14.74 26.16 -0.92
C PHE A 430 -13.55 25.21 -1.08
N TYR A 431 -13.08 25.00 -2.32
CA TYR A 431 -12.01 24.05 -2.61
C TYR A 431 -11.01 24.62 -3.61
N ARG A 432 -9.72 24.38 -3.37
CA ARG A 432 -8.61 24.66 -4.29
C ARG A 432 -7.68 23.45 -4.32
N TYR A 433 -7.29 23.04 -5.52
CA TYR A 433 -6.30 21.99 -5.73
C TYR A 433 -4.95 22.63 -5.98
N VAL A 434 -3.92 22.20 -5.24
CA VAL A 434 -2.56 22.73 -5.34
C VAL A 434 -1.77 21.87 -6.32
N LEU A 435 -1.75 22.29 -7.58
CA LEU A 435 -0.98 21.65 -8.65
C LEU A 435 -0.67 22.70 -9.72
N GLU A 436 0.61 22.90 -10.02
CA GLU A 436 1.11 23.72 -11.13
C GLU A 436 1.74 22.83 -12.19
N LEU A 437 1.78 23.33 -13.43
CA LEU A 437 2.32 22.62 -14.59
C LEU A 437 3.83 22.58 -14.58
N ASP A 438 4.40 23.74 -14.29
CA ASP A 438 5.83 24.01 -14.38
C ASP A 438 6.33 24.57 -13.05
N VAL A 439 7.63 24.44 -12.85
CA VAL A 439 8.33 25.01 -11.71
C VAL A 439 8.39 26.53 -11.88
N SER A 440 7.92 27.27 -10.89
CA SER A 440 7.94 28.74 -10.90
C SER A 440 9.23 29.28 -10.28
N PHE A 441 9.75 30.38 -10.86
CA PHE A 441 10.94 31.10 -10.38
C PHE A 441 10.56 32.55 -10.08
N PHE A 442 11.17 33.12 -9.05
CA PHE A 442 11.11 34.56 -8.80
C PHE A 442 11.87 35.33 -9.90
N GLY A 443 11.59 36.63 -10.04
CA GLY A 443 12.27 37.50 -11.01
C GLY A 443 13.79 37.65 -10.81
N ASN A 444 14.33 37.15 -9.70
CA ASN A 444 15.77 37.05 -9.42
C ASN A 444 16.37 35.66 -9.78
N ASN A 445 15.66 34.84 -10.58
CA ASN A 445 15.99 33.45 -10.94
C ASN A 445 16.15 32.48 -9.75
N SER A 446 15.69 32.85 -8.55
CA SER A 446 15.59 31.88 -7.44
C SER A 446 14.30 31.07 -7.55
N LEU A 447 14.35 29.82 -7.09
CA LEU A 447 13.19 28.93 -7.07
C LEU A 447 12.09 29.55 -6.21
N SER A 448 10.86 29.58 -6.71
CA SER A 448 9.71 29.99 -5.89
C SER A 448 9.46 28.95 -4.79
N PRO A 449 8.78 29.31 -3.68
CA PRO A 449 8.42 28.36 -2.63
C PRO A 449 7.37 27.32 -3.07
N GLY A 450 7.00 27.30 -4.35
CA GLY A 450 6.05 26.35 -4.93
C GLY A 450 4.61 26.86 -4.95
N PRO A 451 3.68 26.01 -5.41
CA PRO A 451 2.28 26.36 -5.58
C PRO A 451 1.60 26.61 -4.23
N VAL A 452 0.74 27.62 -4.16
CA VAL A 452 0.00 28.00 -2.94
C VAL A 452 -1.51 27.93 -3.17
N ALA A 453 -2.25 27.43 -2.18
CA ALA A 453 -3.71 27.48 -2.17
C ALA A 453 -4.20 28.89 -1.81
N ARG A 454 -4.43 29.73 -2.82
CA ARG A 454 -4.99 31.08 -2.61
C ARG A 454 -6.50 31.08 -2.82
N PHE A 455 -7.23 31.50 -1.79
CA PHE A 455 -8.65 31.76 -1.87
C PHE A 455 -8.89 33.28 -1.90
N THR A 456 -9.65 33.75 -2.87
CA THR A 456 -9.98 35.17 -3.07
C THR A 456 -11.49 35.33 -3.04
N GLU A 457 -11.97 36.50 -2.61
CA GLU A 457 -13.41 36.84 -2.63
C GLU A 457 -14.28 35.85 -1.84
N ILE A 458 -13.76 35.30 -0.74
CA ILE A 458 -14.56 34.49 0.18
C ILE A 458 -15.49 35.41 0.98
N PRO A 459 -16.78 35.05 1.20
CA PRO A 459 -17.67 35.80 2.06
C PRO A 459 -17.08 35.97 3.47
N GLU A 460 -17.13 37.19 4.01
CA GLU A 460 -16.45 37.50 5.27
C GLU A 460 -17.26 37.13 6.53
N SER A 461 -18.59 37.12 6.41
CA SER A 461 -19.54 36.87 7.51
C SER A 461 -19.57 35.44 8.09
N PRO A 462 -19.47 34.35 7.30
CA PRO A 462 -19.53 33.01 7.87
C PRO A 462 -18.23 32.67 8.63
N LEU A 463 -18.37 31.84 9.66
CA LEU A 463 -17.23 31.20 10.31
C LEU A 463 -16.69 30.08 9.41
N LEU A 464 -15.39 30.11 9.14
CA LEU A 464 -14.72 29.19 8.23
C LEU A 464 -13.71 28.32 8.98
N THR A 465 -13.56 27.07 8.54
CA THR A 465 -12.52 26.15 9.01
C THR A 465 -11.60 25.80 7.85
N LEU A 466 -10.29 25.99 8.03
CA LEU A 466 -9.30 25.57 7.06
C LEU A 466 -8.99 24.08 7.23
N ASN A 467 -9.22 23.29 6.18
CA ASN A 467 -8.96 21.86 6.17
C ASN A 467 -8.04 21.47 5.00
N MET A 468 -7.00 20.70 5.29
CA MET A 468 -6.03 20.22 4.30
C MET A 468 -6.34 18.77 3.92
N ILE A 469 -6.75 18.55 2.67
CA ILE A 469 -7.04 17.20 2.14
C ILE A 469 -5.79 16.64 1.49
N THR A 470 -5.14 15.69 2.15
CA THR A 470 -3.86 15.09 1.72
C THR A 470 -4.04 13.63 1.29
N PRO A 471 -3.11 13.09 0.48
CA PRO A 471 -3.01 11.66 0.27
C PRO A 471 -2.96 10.88 1.59
N GLU A 472 -3.49 9.66 1.59
CA GLU A 472 -3.60 8.86 2.82
C GLU A 472 -2.25 8.47 3.40
N SER A 473 -1.21 8.38 2.56
CA SER A 473 0.18 8.12 2.96
C SER A 473 0.84 9.28 3.69
N TRP A 474 0.21 10.46 3.76
CA TRP A 474 0.83 11.68 4.27
C TRP A 474 0.32 12.02 5.67
N MET A 475 1.26 12.33 6.57
CA MET A 475 0.98 12.92 7.87
C MET A 475 1.38 14.39 7.84
N VAL A 476 0.37 15.26 7.80
CA VAL A 476 0.56 16.70 7.62
C VAL A 476 0.07 17.42 8.86
N GLU A 477 0.81 18.43 9.29
CA GLU A 477 0.44 19.29 10.41
C GLU A 477 0.57 20.78 10.09
N ALA A 478 -0.18 21.61 10.81
CA ALA A 478 0.00 23.06 10.77
C ALA A 478 1.21 23.42 11.63
N VAL A 479 2.20 24.11 11.07
CA VAL A 479 3.45 24.49 11.74
C VAL A 479 3.51 25.97 12.07
N ARG A 480 2.81 26.81 11.30
CA ARG A 480 2.79 28.26 11.53
C ARG A 480 1.47 28.88 11.14
N SER A 481 0.83 29.56 12.08
CA SER A 481 -0.32 30.44 11.85
C SER A 481 -0.53 31.31 13.09
N PRO A 482 -0.71 32.64 12.94
CA PRO A 482 -1.14 33.49 14.04
C PRO A 482 -2.66 33.41 14.30
N TYR A 483 -3.42 32.89 13.34
CA TYR A 483 -4.88 32.80 13.38
C TYR A 483 -5.37 31.42 13.79
N ASP A 484 -6.56 31.37 14.39
CA ASP A 484 -7.27 30.12 14.66
C ASP A 484 -7.80 29.53 13.34
N LEU A 485 -7.17 28.45 12.88
CA LEU A 485 -7.53 27.78 11.63
C LEU A 485 -8.87 27.04 11.70
N ASP A 486 -9.39 26.81 12.90
CA ASP A 486 -10.68 26.14 13.10
C ASP A 486 -11.86 27.10 13.11
N ASN A 487 -11.62 28.36 13.49
CA ASN A 487 -12.63 29.39 13.69
C ASN A 487 -12.20 30.71 13.01
N ILE A 488 -12.01 30.67 11.69
CA ILE A 488 -11.63 31.86 10.91
C ILE A 488 -12.89 32.71 10.67
N HIS A 489 -12.95 33.87 11.30
CA HIS A 489 -13.99 34.88 11.04
C HIS A 489 -13.35 36.07 10.32
N LEU A 490 -13.50 36.16 9.00
CA LEU A 490 -12.77 37.12 8.18
C LEU A 490 -13.12 38.58 8.51
N GLN A 491 -14.33 38.88 8.99
CA GLN A 491 -14.71 40.22 9.47
C GLN A 491 -13.83 40.72 10.63
N GLU A 492 -13.28 39.82 11.44
CA GLU A 492 -12.40 40.14 12.57
C GLU A 492 -10.92 40.21 12.17
N VAL A 493 -10.60 39.86 10.92
CA VAL A 493 -9.22 39.83 10.41
C VAL A 493 -8.95 41.11 9.62
N SER A 494 -7.94 41.87 10.03
CA SER A 494 -7.56 43.13 9.37
C SER A 494 -6.77 42.95 8.06
N GLY A 495 -6.60 41.73 7.55
CA GLY A 495 -5.69 41.40 6.45
C GLY A 495 -5.80 39.97 5.95
N VAL A 496 -4.70 39.41 5.43
CA VAL A 496 -4.67 38.07 4.85
C VAL A 496 -4.44 37.01 5.93
N VAL A 497 -5.27 35.97 5.93
CA VAL A 497 -5.04 34.77 6.76
C VAL A 497 -4.02 33.88 6.06
N ASN A 498 -2.87 33.70 6.70
CA ASN A 498 -1.78 32.84 6.21
C ASN A 498 -1.58 31.65 7.15
N ALA A 499 -1.41 30.47 6.57
CA ALA A 499 -1.13 29.23 7.28
C ALA A 499 -0.07 28.42 6.53
N GLU A 500 0.94 27.94 7.25
CA GLU A 500 1.97 27.05 6.72
C GLU A 500 1.76 25.65 7.30
N TYR A 501 1.78 24.65 6.42
CA TYR A 501 1.67 23.24 6.74
C TYR A 501 2.94 22.51 6.33
N GLU A 502 3.30 21.47 7.08
CA GLU A 502 4.45 20.61 6.81
C GLU A 502 4.02 19.16 6.65
N LEU A 503 4.58 18.47 5.66
CA LEU A 503 4.53 17.02 5.56
C LEU A 503 5.58 16.44 6.49
N GLU A 504 5.17 16.11 7.72
CA GLU A 504 6.08 15.68 8.77
C GLU A 504 6.56 14.24 8.57
N TYR A 505 5.66 13.35 8.12
CA TYR A 505 5.99 11.94 7.88
C TYR A 505 5.24 11.35 6.68
N LEU A 506 5.87 10.34 6.08
CA LEU A 506 5.24 9.35 5.22
C LEU A 506 4.86 8.11 6.04
N LEU A 507 3.74 7.51 5.68
CA LEU A 507 3.21 6.34 6.35
C LEU A 507 3.77 5.05 5.74
N LEU A 508 4.39 4.23 6.58
CA LEU A 508 4.63 2.81 6.30
C LEU A 508 3.45 2.02 6.88
N GLU A 509 2.70 1.33 6.03
CA GLU A 509 1.56 0.52 6.45
C GLU A 509 1.88 -0.96 6.27
N GLY A 510 1.27 -1.81 7.08
CA GLY A 510 1.43 -3.24 6.87
C GLY A 510 0.38 -4.11 7.51
N HIS A 511 0.42 -5.38 7.12
CA HIS A 511 -0.44 -6.44 7.61
C HIS A 511 0.42 -7.57 8.18
N CYS A 512 0.15 -7.99 9.41
CA CYS A 512 0.89 -9.04 10.09
C CYS A 512 -0.01 -10.26 10.37
N PHE A 513 0.50 -11.46 10.07
CA PHE A 513 -0.21 -12.73 10.31
C PHE A 513 0.70 -13.76 10.96
N ASP A 514 0.15 -14.56 11.85
CA ASP A 514 0.82 -15.71 12.47
C ASP A 514 0.64 -16.94 11.56
N LEU A 515 1.73 -17.49 11.05
CA LEU A 515 1.73 -18.68 10.18
C LEU A 515 1.16 -19.91 10.85
N SER A 516 1.25 -20.01 12.18
CA SER A 516 0.78 -21.19 12.91
C SER A 516 -0.74 -21.21 13.09
N THR A 517 -1.41 -20.07 12.98
CA THR A 517 -2.87 -19.97 13.23
C THR A 517 -3.64 -19.31 12.09
N GLY A 518 -2.94 -18.72 11.11
CA GLY A 518 -3.53 -17.87 10.07
C GLY A 518 -4.13 -16.55 10.60
N GLN A 519 -4.09 -16.31 11.92
CA GLN A 519 -4.71 -15.15 12.55
C GLN A 519 -3.71 -14.00 12.74
N PRO A 520 -4.20 -12.75 12.80
CA PRO A 520 -3.39 -11.62 13.22
C PRO A 520 -2.80 -11.79 14.64
N PRO A 521 -1.48 -11.66 14.84
CA PRO A 521 -0.85 -11.71 16.16
C PRO A 521 -1.12 -10.41 16.92
N ARG A 522 -2.33 -10.29 17.48
CA ARG A 522 -2.82 -9.08 18.15
C ARG A 522 -1.90 -8.63 19.28
N GLY A 523 -1.51 -7.36 19.25
CA GLY A 523 -0.65 -6.75 20.26
C GLY A 523 0.84 -6.94 20.01
N LEU A 524 1.23 -7.67 18.93
CA LEU A 524 2.62 -7.79 18.51
C LEU A 524 3.18 -6.42 18.22
N GLN A 525 4.39 -6.18 18.71
CA GLN A 525 5.03 -4.88 18.63
C GLN A 525 6.13 -4.88 17.58
N PHE A 526 6.11 -3.86 16.73
CA PHE A 526 7.18 -3.58 15.78
C PHE A 526 7.93 -2.32 16.20
N THR A 527 9.21 -2.29 15.83
CA THR A 527 10.07 -1.12 15.89
C THR A 527 10.60 -0.81 14.50
N LEU A 528 10.77 0.47 14.23
CA LEU A 528 11.33 0.99 12.99
C LEU A 528 12.43 1.99 13.33
N GLY A 529 13.59 1.82 12.70
CA GLY A 529 14.70 2.74 12.87
C GLY A 529 15.72 2.66 11.74
N MET A 530 16.70 3.53 11.82
CA MET A 530 17.85 3.52 10.92
C MET A 530 18.97 2.68 11.54
N ARG A 531 20.00 2.35 10.75
CA ARG A 531 21.14 1.55 11.25
C ARG A 531 21.88 2.19 12.44
N GLN A 532 21.88 3.52 12.51
CA GLN A 532 22.51 4.28 13.59
C GLN A 532 21.63 4.35 14.85
N GLU A 533 20.30 4.40 14.66
CA GLU A 533 19.31 4.48 15.73
C GLU A 533 18.17 3.52 15.39
N PRO A 534 18.25 2.25 15.84
CA PRO A 534 17.29 1.21 15.43
C PRO A 534 15.91 1.34 16.09
N LEU A 535 15.78 2.18 17.13
CA LEU A 535 14.57 2.34 17.94
C LEU A 535 14.04 3.77 17.83
N MET A 536 13.54 4.19 16.66
CA MET A 536 13.00 5.55 16.47
C MET A 536 11.47 5.60 16.65
N HIS A 537 10.77 4.60 16.10
CA HIS A 537 9.32 4.54 16.11
C HIS A 537 8.85 3.13 16.46
N ASP A 538 7.74 3.03 17.18
CA ASP A 538 7.10 1.78 17.54
C ASP A 538 5.61 1.78 17.18
N THR A 539 5.06 0.58 17.02
CA THR A 539 3.62 0.37 16.83
C THR A 539 3.22 -1.00 17.36
N ILE A 540 1.91 -1.21 17.50
CA ILE A 540 1.31 -2.52 17.76
C ILE A 540 0.46 -2.99 16.58
N VAL A 541 0.33 -4.30 16.44
CA VAL A 541 -0.53 -4.97 15.45
C VAL A 541 -1.97 -5.06 15.96
N MET A 542 -2.92 -4.55 15.17
CA MET A 542 -4.36 -4.65 15.42
C MET A 542 -4.88 -6.06 15.13
N ALA A 543 -5.98 -6.47 15.79
CA ALA A 543 -6.66 -7.71 15.43
C ALA A 543 -7.41 -7.57 14.09
N ASN A 544 -7.94 -6.38 13.79
CA ASN A 544 -8.55 -6.12 12.48
C ASN A 544 -7.46 -6.16 11.38
N LEU A 545 -7.53 -7.17 10.51
CA LEU A 545 -6.68 -7.33 9.32
C LEU A 545 -5.16 -7.41 9.59
N GLY A 546 -4.74 -7.62 10.84
CA GLY A 546 -3.32 -7.53 11.22
C GLY A 546 -2.70 -6.18 10.95
N TYR A 547 -3.50 -5.12 10.90
CA TYR A 547 -3.04 -3.81 10.46
C TYR A 547 -2.09 -3.17 11.47
N PHE A 548 -1.01 -2.59 10.97
CA PHE A 548 -0.13 -1.68 11.70
C PHE A 548 0.31 -0.53 10.82
N GLN A 549 0.73 0.58 11.44
CA GLN A 549 1.31 1.71 10.72
C GLN A 549 2.50 2.28 11.50
N LEU A 550 3.50 2.75 10.77
CA LEU A 550 4.69 3.39 11.30
C LEU A 550 4.91 4.71 10.55
N LYS A 551 5.53 5.65 11.26
CA LYS A 551 5.87 6.98 10.74
C LYS A 551 7.31 6.92 10.27
N ALA A 552 7.60 7.46 9.10
CA ALA A 552 8.95 7.47 8.58
C ALA A 552 9.15 8.58 7.56
N ASN A 553 10.40 8.95 7.34
CA ASN A 553 10.82 9.90 6.32
C ASN A 553 11.44 9.16 5.12
N PRO A 554 11.65 9.82 3.97
CA PRO A 554 12.37 9.20 2.86
C PRO A 554 13.72 8.65 3.31
N GLY A 555 14.00 7.38 3.01
CA GLY A 555 15.19 6.69 3.50
C GLY A 555 15.04 5.17 3.57
N ALA A 556 16.12 4.49 3.97
CA ALA A 556 16.14 3.06 4.21
C ALA A 556 15.97 2.78 5.71
N TRP A 557 14.94 2.00 6.04
CA TRP A 557 14.53 1.70 7.41
C TRP A 557 14.65 0.21 7.69
N ILE A 558 14.92 -0.13 8.95
CA ILE A 558 15.01 -1.50 9.44
C ILE A 558 13.80 -1.74 10.34
N LEU A 559 12.97 -2.71 9.96
CA LEU A 559 11.81 -3.16 10.73
C LEU A 559 12.19 -4.38 11.57
N ARG A 560 11.93 -4.35 12.87
CA ARG A 560 12.19 -5.47 13.79
C ARG A 560 11.03 -5.70 14.74
N LEU A 561 10.92 -6.93 15.25
CA LEU A 561 10.12 -7.17 16.44
C LEU A 561 10.72 -6.37 17.59
N ARG A 562 9.86 -5.77 18.41
CA ARG A 562 10.34 -5.04 19.59
C ARG A 562 10.96 -6.02 20.58
N GLU A 563 12.15 -5.68 21.08
CA GLU A 563 12.81 -6.40 22.16
C GLU A 563 11.87 -6.59 23.37
N GLY A 564 11.91 -7.79 23.95
CA GLY A 564 10.99 -8.28 24.98
C GLY A 564 9.96 -9.24 24.39
N ARG A 565 8.76 -9.27 24.98
CA ARG A 565 7.80 -10.37 24.75
C ARG A 565 7.44 -10.66 23.28
N SER A 566 7.43 -9.64 22.43
CA SER A 566 7.15 -9.83 21.00
C SER A 566 8.25 -10.63 20.33
N GLU A 567 9.52 -10.27 20.55
CA GLU A 567 10.68 -11.01 20.05
C GLU A 567 10.90 -12.33 20.80
N ASP A 568 10.55 -12.42 22.08
CA ASP A 568 10.68 -13.66 22.86
C ASP A 568 9.78 -14.77 22.32
N ILE A 569 8.52 -14.43 22.00
CA ILE A 569 7.52 -15.40 21.57
C ILE A 569 7.57 -15.62 20.05
N TYR A 570 7.77 -14.57 19.26
CA TYR A 570 7.66 -14.61 17.80
C TYR A 570 9.00 -14.41 17.10
N GLN A 571 9.09 -14.94 15.89
CA GLN A 571 10.13 -14.60 14.91
C GLN A 571 9.49 -14.28 13.56
N ILE A 572 10.12 -13.37 12.81
CA ILE A 572 9.70 -13.06 11.44
C ILE A 572 10.19 -14.20 10.54
N GLN A 573 9.27 -14.86 9.84
CA GLN A 573 9.58 -15.97 8.92
C GLN A 573 9.57 -15.54 7.46
N ALA A 574 8.64 -14.65 7.09
CA ALA A 574 8.56 -14.15 5.74
C ALA A 574 8.01 -12.73 5.71
N HIS A 575 8.35 -12.00 4.66
CA HIS A 575 7.87 -10.65 4.43
C HIS A 575 7.73 -10.38 2.94
N ASP A 576 6.69 -9.65 2.56
CA ASP A 576 6.39 -9.27 1.17
C ASP A 576 6.26 -7.74 1.06
N GLY A 577 6.64 -7.18 -0.08
CA GLY A 577 6.58 -5.73 -0.35
C GLY A 577 7.75 -4.93 0.27
N THR A 578 8.81 -5.60 0.70
CA THR A 578 10.04 -5.05 1.28
C THR A 578 11.18 -5.02 0.25
N ASP A 579 12.35 -4.45 0.59
CA ASP A 579 13.51 -4.34 -0.31
C ASP A 579 14.66 -5.28 0.06
N SER A 580 14.56 -6.00 1.18
CA SER A 580 15.43 -7.12 1.52
C SER A 580 14.89 -8.45 0.98
N PRO A 581 15.76 -9.42 0.61
CA PRO A 581 15.36 -10.81 0.42
C PRO A 581 14.96 -11.45 1.76
N VAL A 582 14.18 -12.53 1.71
CA VAL A 582 13.62 -13.21 2.91
C VAL A 582 14.71 -13.68 3.88
N ASP A 583 15.89 -14.04 3.36
CA ASP A 583 17.00 -14.58 4.15
C ASP A 583 18.00 -13.52 4.67
N ALA A 584 17.70 -12.22 4.49
CA ALA A 584 18.64 -11.13 4.83
C ALA A 584 18.87 -10.92 6.34
N GLY A 585 18.13 -11.62 7.21
CA GLY A 585 18.13 -11.42 8.66
C GLY A 585 17.36 -10.18 9.10
N ASP A 586 17.77 -9.00 8.61
CA ASP A 586 17.07 -7.73 8.85
C ASP A 586 16.02 -7.44 7.76
N VAL A 587 14.81 -7.02 8.17
CA VAL A 587 13.76 -6.59 7.24
C VAL A 587 13.99 -5.14 6.84
N ILE A 588 14.40 -4.91 5.60
CA ILE A 588 14.71 -3.57 5.08
C ILE A 588 13.55 -3.02 4.27
N VAL A 589 13.14 -1.78 4.60
CA VAL A 589 12.07 -1.05 3.93
C VAL A 589 12.57 0.33 3.51
N VAL A 590 12.64 0.57 2.20
CA VAL A 590 13.03 1.82 1.57
C VAL A 590 11.80 2.62 1.18
N LEU A 591 11.69 3.83 1.73
CA LEU A 591 10.68 4.82 1.35
C LEU A 591 11.29 5.81 0.37
N ASN A 592 10.97 5.66 -0.91
CA ASN A 592 11.46 6.46 -2.03
C ASN A 592 10.33 7.11 -2.87
N SER A 593 9.09 7.08 -2.38
CA SER A 593 7.90 7.57 -3.07
C SER A 593 6.92 8.23 -2.09
N PHE A 594 6.16 9.21 -2.58
CA PHE A 594 5.06 9.82 -1.83
C PHE A 594 3.83 8.90 -1.69
N HIS A 595 3.80 7.78 -2.41
CA HIS A 595 2.75 6.77 -2.29
C HIS A 595 3.00 5.90 -1.04
N SER A 596 1.93 5.35 -0.45
CA SER A 596 2.10 4.40 0.65
C SER A 596 2.88 3.18 0.20
N LYS A 597 3.83 2.78 1.03
CA LYS A 597 4.40 1.44 0.98
C LYS A 597 3.61 0.55 1.93
N ILE A 598 3.00 -0.50 1.38
CA ILE A 598 2.23 -1.48 2.15
C ILE A 598 3.00 -2.78 2.15
N ILE A 599 3.34 -3.27 3.34
CA ILE A 599 4.11 -4.52 3.52
C ILE A 599 3.24 -5.61 4.15
N LYS A 600 3.59 -6.87 3.89
CA LYS A 600 3.01 -8.01 4.62
C LYS A 600 4.11 -8.70 5.40
N VAL A 601 3.86 -8.99 6.67
CA VAL A 601 4.81 -9.66 7.55
C VAL A 601 4.15 -10.93 8.08
N ARG A 602 4.88 -12.04 7.97
CA ARG A 602 4.44 -13.36 8.44
C ARG A 602 5.36 -13.76 9.58
N VAL A 603 4.78 -13.91 10.76
CA VAL A 603 5.51 -14.30 11.97
C VAL A 603 5.11 -15.72 12.36
N GLN A 604 5.95 -16.37 13.16
CA GLN A 604 5.65 -17.66 13.74
C GLN A 604 6.13 -17.67 15.18
N LYS A 605 5.37 -18.33 16.07
CA LYS A 605 5.83 -18.56 17.44
C LYS A 605 7.07 -19.45 17.45
N LYS A 606 8.02 -19.17 18.33
CA LYS A 606 9.18 -20.04 18.56
C LYS A 606 8.74 -21.40 19.12
N PRO A 607 9.44 -22.50 18.81
CA PRO A 607 9.01 -23.86 19.19
C PRO A 607 8.77 -24.06 20.69
N ASP A 608 9.54 -23.38 21.54
CA ASP A 608 9.45 -23.40 23.00
C ASP A 608 8.32 -22.52 23.57
N LYS A 609 7.67 -21.70 22.73
CA LYS A 609 6.70 -20.65 23.13
C LYS A 609 5.33 -20.81 22.49
N LEU A 610 5.03 -21.96 21.87
CA LEU A 610 3.77 -22.22 21.15
C LEU A 610 2.50 -21.95 22.00
N ASN A 611 2.55 -22.33 23.29
CA ASN A 611 1.43 -22.19 24.22
C ASN A 611 1.39 -20.84 24.96
N GLU A 612 2.37 -19.96 24.75
CA GLU A 612 2.36 -18.64 25.37
C GLU A 612 1.45 -17.68 24.59
N ASP A 613 0.64 -16.93 25.34
CA ASP A 613 -0.16 -15.82 24.81
C ASP A 613 0.66 -14.54 24.92
N LEU A 614 0.67 -13.72 23.88
CA LEU A 614 1.37 -12.44 23.88
C LEU A 614 0.81 -11.47 24.93
N LEU A 615 -0.48 -11.58 25.27
CA LEU A 615 -1.19 -10.66 26.16
C LEU A 615 -1.45 -11.24 27.56
N SER A 616 -0.91 -12.42 27.89
CA SER A 616 -1.02 -13.01 29.24
C SER A 616 0.06 -12.49 30.19
N GLU A 617 -0.10 -12.66 31.50
CA GLU A 617 0.95 -12.28 32.47
C GLU A 617 2.04 -13.34 32.46
N GLY A 618 3.26 -12.96 32.08
CA GLY A 618 4.43 -13.77 32.33
C GLY A 618 4.88 -13.51 33.76
N THR A 619 5.17 -14.57 34.51
CA THR A 619 5.84 -14.52 35.80
C THR A 619 7.06 -13.59 35.72
N GLU A 620 7.14 -12.66 36.67
CA GLU A 620 8.23 -11.69 36.79
C GLU A 620 9.60 -12.37 36.65
N SER A 621 10.27 -12.13 35.51
CA SER A 621 11.72 -12.25 35.42
C SER A 621 12.27 -10.84 35.31
N LYS A 622 13.01 -10.47 36.37
CA LYS A 622 13.71 -9.20 36.53
C LYS A 622 14.73 -9.02 35.42
N GLY A 623 14.62 -7.94 34.65
CA GLY A 623 15.73 -7.50 33.78
C GLY A 623 15.35 -6.73 32.51
N LEU A 624 14.54 -5.66 32.59
CA LEU A 624 14.24 -4.79 31.43
C LEU A 624 13.98 -3.31 31.83
N TRP A 625 14.71 -2.75 32.81
CA TRP A 625 14.43 -1.38 33.28
C TRP A 625 15.51 -0.32 32.98
N ASP A 626 16.65 -0.66 32.36
CA ASP A 626 17.78 0.27 32.21
C ASP A 626 17.91 1.03 30.86
N SER A 627 17.03 0.80 29.87
CA SER A 627 17.21 1.36 28.51
C SER A 627 16.30 2.55 28.12
N ILE A 628 15.62 3.20 29.07
CA ILE A 628 14.77 4.40 28.80
C ILE A 628 15.34 5.69 29.46
N THR A 629 16.66 5.90 29.44
CA THR A 629 17.28 7.11 30.04
C THR A 629 18.21 7.91 29.14
N SER A 630 18.12 7.81 27.80
CA SER A 630 18.96 8.63 26.91
C SER A 630 18.19 9.55 25.94
N PHE A 631 17.19 10.30 26.43
CA PHE A 631 16.61 11.42 25.66
C PHE A 631 16.40 12.74 26.43
N ALA A 632 16.85 12.86 27.68
CA ALA A 632 16.87 14.14 28.38
C ALA A 632 18.07 14.20 29.35
N GLY A 633 18.99 15.13 29.12
CA GLY A 633 20.13 15.37 30.00
C GLY A 633 19.68 15.87 31.38
N GLY A 634 19.89 15.05 32.42
CA GLY A 634 19.74 15.35 33.83
C GLY A 634 20.16 14.14 34.69
N PRO A 635 20.75 14.33 35.89
CA PRO A 635 21.46 13.26 36.60
C PRO A 635 20.53 12.22 37.23
N SER A 636 21.00 10.97 37.21
CA SER A 636 20.38 9.73 37.66
C SER A 636 20.06 9.67 39.16
N VAL A 637 18.82 9.30 39.51
CA VAL A 637 18.43 8.81 40.85
C VAL A 637 17.47 7.62 40.68
N ASP A 638 17.72 6.54 41.43
CA ASP A 638 17.08 5.21 41.41
C ASP A 638 15.55 5.17 41.16
N GLU A 639 15.12 4.33 40.20
CA GLU A 639 13.86 4.52 39.45
C GLU A 639 12.88 3.32 39.43
N ASN A 640 13.04 2.29 40.25
CA ASN A 640 12.18 1.08 40.12
C ASN A 640 10.80 1.15 40.80
N ASP A 641 10.60 1.99 41.83
CA ASP A 641 9.28 2.14 42.50
C ASP A 641 8.50 3.40 42.09
N LYS A 642 9.14 4.39 41.44
CA LYS A 642 8.50 5.67 41.10
C LYS A 642 7.74 5.68 39.77
N LYS A 643 8.07 4.80 38.81
CA LYS A 643 7.42 4.78 37.47
C LYS A 643 5.94 4.35 37.48
N LYS A 644 5.47 3.66 38.53
CA LYS A 644 4.06 3.21 38.64
C LYS A 644 3.10 4.25 39.22
N ASP A 645 3.59 5.33 39.84
CA ASP A 645 2.73 6.35 40.49
C ASP A 645 2.62 7.64 39.66
N VAL A 646 2.51 7.52 38.33
CA VAL A 646 2.25 8.66 37.42
C VAL A 646 0.78 8.67 37.00
N LEU A 647 0.17 9.84 36.98
CA LEU A 647 -1.19 10.06 36.50
C LEU A 647 -1.18 10.40 35.00
N ASN A 648 -1.73 9.52 34.16
CA ASN A 648 -1.81 9.72 32.72
C ASN A 648 -3.16 10.31 32.32
N ILE A 649 -3.16 11.52 31.78
CA ILE A 649 -4.37 12.23 31.35
C ILE A 649 -4.31 12.50 29.86
N PHE A 650 -5.32 12.06 29.12
CA PHE A 650 -5.49 12.33 27.70
C PHE A 650 -6.54 13.42 27.50
N SER A 651 -6.27 14.37 26.60
CA SER A 651 -7.25 15.38 26.19
C SER A 651 -7.03 15.83 24.76
N VAL A 652 -8.02 16.50 24.20
CA VAL A 652 -8.00 17.04 22.83
C VAL A 652 -8.70 18.38 22.81
N ALA A 653 -8.15 19.33 22.06
CA ALA A 653 -8.73 20.63 21.79
C ALA A 653 -8.63 20.93 20.29
N SER A 654 -9.59 21.70 19.77
CA SER A 654 -9.61 22.21 18.41
C SER A 654 -10.08 23.67 18.48
N GLY A 655 -9.22 24.58 18.04
CA GLY A 655 -9.41 26.02 18.14
C GLY A 655 -8.94 26.67 19.43
N HIS A 656 -8.62 27.96 19.35
CA HIS A 656 -7.97 28.73 20.42
C HIS A 656 -8.80 28.81 21.71
N LEU A 657 -10.13 28.83 21.58
CA LEU A 657 -11.02 28.87 22.75
C LEU A 657 -10.92 27.57 23.57
N TYR A 658 -11.00 26.41 22.92
CA TYR A 658 -10.87 25.13 23.60
C TYR A 658 -9.45 24.89 24.10
N GLU A 659 -8.43 25.38 23.41
CA GLU A 659 -7.06 25.36 23.94
C GLU A 659 -6.88 26.23 25.17
N ARG A 660 -7.61 27.34 25.30
CA ARG A 660 -7.61 28.15 26.51
C ARG A 660 -8.27 27.40 27.67
N PHE A 661 -9.42 26.78 27.42
CA PHE A 661 -10.05 25.89 28.40
C PHE A 661 -9.12 24.74 28.79
N LEU A 662 -8.45 24.11 27.83
CA LEU A 662 -7.51 23.01 28.06
C LEU A 662 -6.40 23.39 29.03
N ARG A 663 -5.82 24.59 28.89
CA ARG A 663 -4.80 25.11 29.83
C ARG A 663 -5.37 25.27 31.24
N ILE A 664 -6.62 25.71 31.37
CA ILE A 664 -7.31 25.85 32.67
C ILE A 664 -7.60 24.47 33.28
N MET A 665 -8.07 23.51 32.47
CA MET A 665 -8.27 22.12 32.89
C MET A 665 -6.97 21.56 33.47
N MET A 666 -5.85 21.71 32.74
CA MET A 666 -4.54 21.26 33.21
C MET A 666 -4.13 21.90 34.54
N LEU A 667 -4.27 23.23 34.69
CA LEU A 667 -3.96 23.89 35.96
C LEU A 667 -4.87 23.43 37.09
N SER A 668 -6.16 23.23 36.81
CA SER A 668 -7.10 22.73 37.82
C SER A 668 -6.70 21.34 38.33
N VAL A 669 -6.21 20.46 37.45
CA VAL A 669 -5.68 19.15 37.86
C VAL A 669 -4.44 19.32 38.75
N LEU A 670 -3.45 20.11 38.30
CA LEU A 670 -2.17 20.26 38.98
C LEU A 670 -2.29 20.89 40.36
N GLN A 671 -3.30 21.73 40.57
CA GLN A 671 -3.57 22.36 41.87
C GLN A 671 -4.21 21.38 42.89
N HIS A 672 -4.84 20.30 42.42
CA HIS A 672 -5.58 19.36 43.26
C HIS A 672 -4.95 17.96 43.34
N THR A 673 -3.78 17.74 42.75
CA THR A 673 -3.04 16.47 42.88
C THR A 673 -1.60 16.71 43.30
N LYS A 674 -1.07 15.81 44.13
CA LYS A 674 0.37 15.73 44.45
C LYS A 674 1.08 14.68 43.61
N THR A 675 0.31 13.89 42.86
CA THR A 675 0.82 12.79 42.03
C THR A 675 1.46 13.38 40.77
N PRO A 676 2.66 12.93 40.36
CA PRO A 676 3.25 13.36 39.10
C PRO A 676 2.30 13.14 37.92
N VAL A 677 2.06 14.18 37.12
CA VAL A 677 1.11 14.14 36.01
C VAL A 677 1.83 14.09 34.67
N LYS A 678 1.37 13.21 33.78
CA LYS A 678 1.74 13.19 32.37
C LYS A 678 0.50 13.43 31.50
N PHE A 679 0.52 14.51 30.73
CA PHE A 679 -0.54 14.86 29.78
C PHE A 679 -0.26 14.32 28.38
N TRP A 680 -1.28 13.79 27.73
CA TRP A 680 -1.23 13.25 26.38
C TRP A 680 -2.18 14.06 25.51
N PHE A 681 -1.71 14.53 24.36
CA PHE A 681 -2.53 15.34 23.45
C PHE A 681 -2.45 14.83 22.02
N LEU A 682 -3.56 14.96 21.30
CA LEU A 682 -3.62 14.63 19.87
C LEU A 682 -2.99 15.75 19.03
N LYS A 683 -1.77 15.52 18.54
CA LYS A 683 -0.90 16.54 17.93
C LYS A 683 -1.58 17.34 16.81
N ASN A 684 -2.25 16.66 15.88
CA ASN A 684 -2.76 17.23 14.62
C ASN A 684 -3.88 18.28 14.77
N TYR A 685 -4.47 18.39 15.95
CA TYR A 685 -5.60 19.30 16.21
C TYR A 685 -5.22 20.51 17.06
N LEU A 686 -4.01 20.50 17.61
CA LEU A 686 -3.47 21.63 18.36
C LEU A 686 -2.89 22.69 17.41
N SER A 687 -3.12 23.95 17.75
CA SER A 687 -2.55 25.10 17.07
C SER A 687 -1.03 25.14 17.25
N PRO A 688 -0.32 25.74 16.28
CA PRO A 688 1.11 26.05 16.44
C PRO A 688 1.40 26.82 17.74
N SER A 689 0.54 27.78 18.10
CA SER A 689 0.67 28.59 19.32
C SER A 689 0.61 27.75 20.59
N PHE A 690 -0.26 26.73 20.66
CA PHE A 690 -0.29 25.81 21.79
C PHE A 690 0.96 24.94 21.85
N LYS A 691 1.37 24.35 20.72
CA LYS A 691 2.58 23.52 20.63
C LYS A 691 3.85 24.28 21.05
N ASP A 692 3.94 25.56 20.74
CA ASP A 692 5.06 26.42 21.13
C ASP A 692 5.08 26.81 22.61
N THR A 693 3.93 26.76 23.30
CA THR A 693 3.75 27.24 24.68
C THR A 693 3.74 26.13 25.72
N ILE A 694 3.31 24.92 25.34
CA ILE A 694 3.19 23.77 26.26
C ILE A 694 4.52 23.38 26.90
N SER A 695 5.65 23.50 26.19
CA SER A 695 6.98 23.19 26.71
C SER A 695 7.39 24.11 27.86
N HIS A 696 7.04 25.39 27.78
CA HIS A 696 7.26 26.37 28.84
C HIS A 696 6.33 26.10 30.02
N MET A 697 5.07 25.74 29.77
CA MET A 697 4.12 25.37 30.82
C MET A 697 4.59 24.13 31.59
N ALA A 698 5.08 23.11 30.89
CA ALA A 698 5.60 21.88 31.50
C ALA A 698 6.72 22.16 32.51
N LYS A 699 7.65 23.06 32.14
CA LYS A 699 8.74 23.50 33.02
C LYS A 699 8.24 24.32 34.21
N ALA A 700 7.29 25.22 33.98
CA ALA A 700 6.81 26.14 35.02
C ALA A 700 5.91 25.46 36.06
N TYR A 701 5.05 24.53 35.62
CA TYR A 701 4.08 23.85 36.47
C TYR A 701 4.47 22.41 36.84
N GLY A 702 5.63 21.92 36.38
CA GLY A 702 6.21 20.65 36.82
C GLY A 702 5.47 19.40 36.35
N PHE A 703 5.03 19.35 35.09
CA PHE A 703 4.36 18.18 34.50
C PHE A 703 5.10 17.65 33.27
N GLN A 704 4.84 16.39 32.91
CA GLN A 704 5.32 15.78 31.67
C GLN A 704 4.24 15.84 30.60
N TYR A 705 4.60 15.88 29.32
CA TYR A 705 3.62 15.77 28.24
C TYR A 705 4.17 15.01 27.04
N GLU A 706 3.25 14.47 26.25
CA GLU A 706 3.57 13.81 24.99
C GLU A 706 2.50 14.09 23.93
N LEU A 707 2.94 14.33 22.70
CA LEU A 707 2.07 14.61 21.55
C LEU A 707 1.91 13.33 20.73
N VAL A 708 0.78 12.67 20.90
CA VAL A 708 0.47 11.43 20.20
C VAL A 708 -0.22 11.71 18.87
N GLN A 709 0.03 10.85 17.90
CA GLN A 709 -0.57 10.93 16.58
C GLN A 709 -0.68 9.55 15.95
N TYR A 710 -1.78 9.31 15.26
CA TYR A 710 -2.09 8.09 14.54
C TYR A 710 -2.91 8.50 13.32
N LYS A 711 -2.62 7.96 12.12
CA LYS A 711 -3.41 8.25 10.93
C LYS A 711 -4.64 7.34 10.91
N TRP A 712 -5.79 7.88 10.50
CA TRP A 712 -7.01 7.10 10.30
C TRP A 712 -6.76 5.99 9.26
N PRO A 713 -6.94 4.69 9.59
CA PRO A 713 -6.64 3.59 8.66
C PRO A 713 -7.51 3.62 7.40
N ARG A 714 -6.93 3.24 6.25
CA ARG A 714 -7.61 3.26 4.95
C ARG A 714 -8.84 2.37 4.86
N TRP A 715 -8.81 1.24 5.55
CA TRP A 715 -9.90 0.27 5.57
C TRP A 715 -11.09 0.70 6.46
N LEU A 716 -10.86 1.65 7.38
CA LEU A 716 -11.86 2.14 8.31
C LEU A 716 -12.60 3.33 7.71
N HIS A 717 -13.92 3.31 7.71
CA HIS A 717 -14.76 4.35 7.10
C HIS A 717 -14.43 5.74 7.66
N GLN A 718 -14.04 6.66 6.78
CA GLN A 718 -13.55 7.98 7.17
C GLN A 718 -14.69 8.97 7.42
N GLN A 719 -14.52 9.84 8.41
CA GLN A 719 -15.40 10.98 8.64
C GLN A 719 -14.91 12.21 7.88
N THR A 720 -15.84 13.03 7.39
CA THR A 720 -15.50 14.25 6.64
C THR A 720 -15.51 15.52 7.49
N GLU A 721 -16.29 15.53 8.57
CA GLU A 721 -16.40 16.66 9.50
C GLU A 721 -15.34 16.56 10.60
N LYS A 722 -14.60 17.65 10.82
CA LYS A 722 -13.46 17.68 11.77
C LYS A 722 -13.88 17.26 13.18
N GLN A 723 -15.05 17.69 13.65
CA GLN A 723 -15.58 17.32 14.96
C GLN A 723 -15.84 15.80 15.09
N ARG A 724 -16.47 15.17 14.09
CA ARG A 724 -16.70 13.72 14.09
C ARG A 724 -15.40 12.93 14.03
N ILE A 725 -14.38 13.45 13.34
CA ILE A 725 -13.04 12.84 13.34
C ILE A 725 -12.43 12.89 14.76
N ILE A 726 -12.49 14.04 15.43
CA ILE A 726 -11.99 14.19 16.82
C ILE A 726 -12.70 13.22 17.77
N TRP A 727 -14.02 13.10 17.67
CA TRP A 727 -14.78 12.10 18.44
C TRP A 727 -14.33 10.67 18.17
N GLY A 728 -14.02 10.34 16.92
CA GLY A 728 -13.43 9.05 16.57
C GLY A 728 -12.09 8.81 17.28
N TYR A 729 -11.20 9.80 17.33
CA TYR A 729 -9.92 9.67 18.04
C TYR A 729 -10.06 9.54 19.55
N LYS A 730 -11.13 10.07 20.15
CA LYS A 730 -11.41 9.88 21.58
C LYS A 730 -11.65 8.39 21.92
N ILE A 731 -12.17 7.57 21.00
CA ILE A 731 -12.62 6.21 21.34
C ILE A 731 -12.01 5.08 20.49
N LEU A 732 -11.83 5.27 19.18
CA LEU A 732 -11.53 4.18 18.24
C LEU A 732 -10.09 3.68 18.30
N PHE A 733 -9.16 4.48 18.82
CA PHE A 733 -7.71 4.23 18.71
C PHE A 733 -7.00 4.17 20.08
N LEU A 734 -7.73 4.07 21.18
CA LEU A 734 -7.16 4.07 22.54
C LEU A 734 -6.14 2.95 22.76
N ASP A 735 -6.29 1.81 22.08
CA ASP A 735 -5.36 0.68 22.15
C ASP A 735 -3.99 0.97 21.50
N VAL A 736 -4.00 1.69 20.37
CA VAL A 736 -2.82 1.94 19.52
C VAL A 736 -2.20 3.32 19.66
N LEU A 737 -2.94 4.30 20.21
CA LEU A 737 -2.49 5.69 20.32
C LEU A 737 -1.42 5.86 21.40
N PHE A 738 -1.42 5.02 22.42
CA PHE A 738 -0.50 5.08 23.55
C PHE A 738 0.45 3.89 23.55
N PRO A 739 1.70 4.06 24.02
CA PRO A 739 2.65 2.96 24.22
C PRO A 739 2.08 1.86 25.13
N LEU A 740 2.59 0.63 24.99
CA LEU A 740 2.16 -0.49 25.86
C LEU A 740 2.49 -0.28 27.35
N ALA A 741 3.50 0.54 27.65
CA ALA A 741 3.90 0.87 29.01
C ALA A 741 2.85 1.69 29.79
N VAL A 742 1.86 2.26 29.09
CA VAL A 742 0.76 2.99 29.74
C VAL A 742 -0.33 1.99 30.13
N ASP A 743 -0.51 1.79 31.43
CA ASP A 743 -1.45 0.82 32.00
C ASP A 743 -2.88 1.33 32.03
N LYS A 744 -3.07 2.57 32.49
CA LYS A 744 -4.36 3.26 32.56
C LYS A 744 -4.23 4.68 32.05
N ILE A 745 -5.29 5.18 31.43
CA ILE A 745 -5.39 6.57 30.98
C ILE A 745 -6.75 7.15 31.33
N ILE A 746 -6.78 8.42 31.75
CA ILE A 746 -8.02 9.14 32.05
C ILE A 746 -8.22 10.18 30.96
N PHE A 747 -9.37 10.17 30.30
CA PHE A 747 -9.76 11.24 29.40
C PHE A 747 -10.50 12.32 30.17
N VAL A 748 -10.09 13.57 29.98
CA VAL A 748 -10.75 14.76 30.55
C VAL A 748 -11.01 15.75 29.42
N ASP A 749 -12.27 16.14 29.20
CA ASP A 749 -12.59 17.12 28.16
C ASP A 749 -11.98 18.49 28.45
N ALA A 750 -11.67 19.23 27.40
CA ALA A 750 -10.89 20.47 27.53
C ALA A 750 -11.57 21.55 28.37
N ASP A 751 -12.90 21.55 28.42
CA ASP A 751 -13.74 22.50 29.15
C ASP A 751 -14.17 22.03 30.55
N GLN A 752 -13.56 20.96 31.07
CA GLN A 752 -13.77 20.54 32.44
C GLN A 752 -12.89 21.30 33.44
N ILE A 753 -13.42 21.48 34.65
CA ILE A 753 -12.69 21.98 35.81
C ILE A 753 -12.63 20.86 36.86
N VAL A 754 -11.42 20.54 37.31
CA VAL A 754 -11.17 19.48 38.29
C VAL A 754 -10.91 20.08 39.68
N ARG A 755 -11.62 19.57 40.68
CA ARG A 755 -11.57 19.99 42.10
C ARG A 755 -11.09 18.90 43.05
N ALA A 756 -10.90 17.68 42.57
CA ALA A 756 -10.47 16.53 43.37
C ALA A 756 -9.21 15.89 42.78
N ASP A 757 -8.55 15.03 43.56
CA ASP A 757 -7.37 14.30 43.09
C ASP A 757 -7.80 13.17 42.13
N LEU A 758 -7.46 13.31 40.85
CA LEU A 758 -7.74 12.32 39.81
C LEU A 758 -7.04 10.96 40.05
N LYS A 759 -6.08 10.89 40.99
CA LYS A 759 -5.55 9.61 41.48
C LYS A 759 -6.66 8.68 41.98
N GLU A 760 -7.71 9.22 42.59
CA GLU A 760 -8.86 8.42 43.01
C GLU A 760 -9.54 7.69 41.83
N LEU A 761 -9.64 8.30 40.64
CA LEU A 761 -10.17 7.63 39.45
C LEU A 761 -9.21 6.60 38.87
N ARG A 762 -7.90 6.89 38.91
CA ARG A 762 -6.87 5.93 38.47
C ARG A 762 -6.92 4.65 39.30
N ASP A 763 -7.09 4.81 40.62
CA ASP A 763 -7.05 3.70 41.58
C ASP A 763 -8.42 3.01 41.74
N LEU A 764 -9.50 3.60 41.22
CA LEU A 764 -10.84 3.03 41.24
C LEU A 764 -10.88 1.65 40.53
N ALA A 765 -11.48 0.68 41.21
CA ALA A 765 -11.67 -0.67 40.69
C ALA A 765 -12.78 -0.69 39.62
N LEU A 766 -12.41 -1.06 38.38
CA LEU A 766 -13.35 -1.17 37.27
C LEU A 766 -14.12 -2.50 37.22
N GLU A 767 -13.94 -3.37 38.22
CA GLU A 767 -14.67 -4.65 38.37
C GLU A 767 -14.61 -5.52 37.10
N GLY A 768 -13.46 -5.51 36.42
CA GLY A 768 -13.23 -6.26 35.19
C GLY A 768 -13.70 -5.58 33.90
N ALA A 769 -14.35 -4.41 33.97
CA ALA A 769 -14.65 -3.59 32.81
C ALA A 769 -13.37 -2.93 32.25
N PRO A 770 -13.21 -2.83 30.92
CA PRO A 770 -12.06 -2.17 30.29
C PRO A 770 -12.05 -0.65 30.44
N TYR A 771 -13.20 -0.03 30.73
CA TYR A 771 -13.31 1.40 30.96
C TYR A 771 -14.50 1.74 31.87
N GLY A 772 -14.41 2.91 32.52
CA GLY A 772 -15.45 3.46 33.36
C GLY A 772 -15.85 4.86 32.92
N TYR A 773 -17.15 5.12 32.83
CA TYR A 773 -17.73 6.40 32.40
C TYR A 773 -18.69 6.93 33.46
N THR A 774 -18.86 8.24 33.51
CA THR A 774 -19.88 8.89 34.36
C THR A 774 -21.25 8.86 33.69
N PRO A 775 -22.31 8.40 34.38
CA PRO A 775 -23.67 8.45 33.86
C PRO A 775 -24.24 9.89 33.82
N PHE A 776 -25.26 10.11 32.99
CA PHE A 776 -26.02 11.36 33.02
C PHE A 776 -26.69 11.61 34.37
N CYS A 777 -26.70 12.88 34.82
CA CYS A 777 -27.45 13.31 36.00
C CYS A 777 -28.97 13.22 35.79
N ASP A 778 -29.63 12.58 36.75
CA ASP A 778 -31.09 12.45 36.79
C ASP A 778 -31.77 13.41 37.78
N SER A 779 -31.02 14.25 38.49
CA SER A 779 -31.55 15.01 39.62
C SER A 779 -32.33 16.28 39.24
N ARG A 780 -32.00 16.97 38.15
CA ARG A 780 -32.76 18.14 37.69
C ARG A 780 -34.04 17.70 36.96
N LYS A 781 -35.20 17.83 37.61
CA LYS A 781 -36.50 17.35 37.08
C LYS A 781 -37.02 18.16 35.89
N GLU A 782 -36.72 19.46 35.83
CA GLU A 782 -37.18 20.38 34.76
C GLU A 782 -36.65 20.05 33.35
N MET A 783 -35.71 19.10 33.27
CA MET A 783 -35.01 18.71 32.05
C MET A 783 -35.43 17.30 31.58
N GLU A 784 -36.42 16.68 32.21
CA GLU A 784 -36.90 15.34 31.87
C GLU A 784 -37.30 15.21 30.40
N GLY A 785 -37.94 16.24 29.83
CA GLY A 785 -38.35 16.26 28.42
C GLY A 785 -37.20 16.22 27.41
N TYR A 786 -35.96 16.54 27.83
CA TYR A 786 -34.76 16.48 26.99
C TYR A 786 -33.96 15.18 27.18
N ARG A 787 -34.36 14.29 28.10
CA ARG A 787 -33.67 13.02 28.38
C ARG A 787 -34.03 11.95 27.33
N PHE A 788 -33.51 12.14 26.11
CA PHE A 788 -33.79 11.25 24.97
C PHE A 788 -33.37 9.79 25.22
N TRP A 789 -32.43 9.54 26.12
CA TRP A 789 -31.98 8.18 26.46
C TRP A 789 -33.00 7.37 27.28
N LYS A 790 -34.04 8.02 27.83
CA LYS A 790 -35.13 7.36 28.57
C LYS A 790 -36.32 6.99 27.69
N THR A 791 -36.28 7.25 26.40
CA THR A 791 -37.35 6.93 25.46
C THR A 791 -36.82 6.25 24.19
N GLY A 792 -37.74 5.68 23.39
CA GLY A 792 -37.45 5.13 22.06
C GLY A 792 -36.35 4.07 22.04
N TYR A 793 -35.44 4.21 21.06
CA TYR A 793 -34.36 3.25 20.82
C TYR A 793 -33.45 3.05 22.04
N TRP A 794 -32.98 4.15 22.65
CA TRP A 794 -32.01 4.07 23.74
C TRP A 794 -32.58 3.39 24.98
N ALA A 795 -33.82 3.68 25.37
CA ALA A 795 -34.45 2.99 26.50
C ALA A 795 -34.60 1.48 26.26
N SER A 796 -35.01 1.09 25.05
CA SER A 796 -35.15 -0.32 24.68
C SER A 796 -33.78 -1.03 24.64
N HIS A 797 -32.76 -0.39 24.07
CA HIS A 797 -31.42 -0.96 23.95
C HIS A 797 -30.68 -1.06 25.29
N LEU A 798 -30.75 -0.04 26.14
CA LEU A 798 -30.04 0.00 27.42
C LEU A 798 -30.71 -0.90 28.48
N GLY A 799 -32.03 -1.09 28.41
CA GLY A 799 -32.79 -1.81 29.43
C GLY A 799 -32.65 -1.14 30.80
N HIS A 800 -32.05 -1.82 31.76
CA HIS A 800 -31.81 -1.31 33.12
C HIS A 800 -30.47 -0.55 33.27
N ARG A 801 -29.67 -0.46 32.20
CA ARG A 801 -28.36 0.18 32.24
C ARG A 801 -28.47 1.69 32.05
N LYS A 802 -27.53 2.43 32.62
CA LYS A 802 -27.47 3.89 32.49
C LYS A 802 -26.86 4.30 31.14
N TYR A 803 -27.25 5.47 30.67
CA TYR A 803 -26.61 6.14 29.54
C TYR A 803 -25.48 7.04 30.05
N HIS A 804 -24.29 6.92 29.45
CA HIS A 804 -23.05 7.51 29.94
C HIS A 804 -22.57 8.69 29.07
N ILE A 805 -21.82 9.61 29.67
CA ILE A 805 -21.27 10.84 29.04
C ILE A 805 -19.78 10.66 28.73
N SER A 806 -19.32 11.11 27.56
CA SER A 806 -17.92 11.00 27.10
C SER A 806 -16.97 12.11 27.57
N ALA A 807 -17.42 12.99 28.48
CA ALA A 807 -16.64 14.13 28.95
C ALA A 807 -15.53 13.73 29.94
N LEU A 808 -15.77 12.69 30.75
CA LEU A 808 -14.80 12.11 31.69
C LEU A 808 -14.92 10.59 31.69
N TYR A 809 -13.82 9.90 31.41
CA TYR A 809 -13.77 8.44 31.54
C TYR A 809 -12.35 7.94 31.82
N VAL A 810 -12.26 6.77 32.44
CA VAL A 810 -11.01 6.07 32.71
C VAL A 810 -10.95 4.78 31.90
N VAL A 811 -9.79 4.48 31.33
CA VAL A 811 -9.55 3.31 30.51
C VAL A 811 -8.42 2.50 31.12
N ASP A 812 -8.69 1.23 31.40
CA ASP A 812 -7.66 0.23 31.70
C ASP A 812 -7.14 -0.32 30.38
N LEU A 813 -6.04 0.26 29.89
CA LEU A 813 -5.47 -0.07 28.59
C LEU A 813 -4.97 -1.52 28.53
N LYS A 814 -4.49 -2.06 29.65
CA LYS A 814 -4.12 -3.48 29.75
C LYS A 814 -5.33 -4.37 29.48
N LYS A 815 -6.44 -4.15 30.19
CA LYS A 815 -7.67 -4.92 29.99
C LYS A 815 -8.30 -4.65 28.62
N PHE A 816 -8.30 -3.40 28.18
CA PHE A 816 -8.85 -2.94 26.90
C PHE A 816 -8.18 -3.67 25.72
N ARG A 817 -6.84 -3.74 25.72
CA ARG A 817 -6.06 -4.50 24.72
C ARG A 817 -6.27 -6.01 24.86
N LYS A 818 -6.26 -6.54 26.08
CA LYS A 818 -6.44 -7.99 26.35
C LYS A 818 -7.75 -8.54 25.79
N ILE A 819 -8.84 -7.77 25.86
CA ILE A 819 -10.15 -8.20 25.34
C ILE A 819 -10.43 -7.74 23.90
N ALA A 820 -9.49 -7.08 23.23
CA ALA A 820 -9.68 -6.39 21.95
C ALA A 820 -10.92 -5.48 21.93
N ALA A 821 -11.08 -4.64 22.96
CA ALA A 821 -12.18 -3.69 23.00
C ALA A 821 -12.09 -2.71 21.82
N GLY A 822 -10.88 -2.24 21.47
CA GLY A 822 -10.64 -1.35 20.33
C GLY A 822 -11.10 -1.94 19.00
N ASP A 823 -10.74 -3.20 18.70
CA ASP A 823 -11.14 -3.85 17.45
C ASP A 823 -12.66 -4.07 17.36
N ARG A 824 -13.31 -4.40 18.49
CA ARG A 824 -14.78 -4.52 18.55
C ARG A 824 -15.47 -3.18 18.30
N LEU A 825 -14.97 -2.11 18.90
CA LEU A 825 -15.49 -0.75 18.70
C LEU A 825 -15.34 -0.32 17.25
N ARG A 826 -14.17 -0.55 16.62
CA ARG A 826 -13.94 -0.27 15.20
C ARG A 826 -14.84 -1.10 14.28
N GLY A 827 -15.04 -2.38 14.57
CA GLY A 827 -15.95 -3.25 13.83
C GLY A 827 -17.40 -2.76 13.87
N GLN A 828 -17.90 -2.41 15.06
CA GLN A 828 -19.25 -1.87 15.21
C GLN A 828 -19.40 -0.49 14.53
N TYR A 829 -18.40 0.38 14.70
CA TYR A 829 -18.36 1.67 14.01
C TYR A 829 -18.40 1.50 12.49
N GLN A 830 -17.65 0.54 11.92
CA GLN A 830 -17.65 0.29 10.48
C GLN A 830 -19.03 -0.11 9.96
N ALA A 831 -19.80 -0.87 10.75
CA ALA A 831 -21.15 -1.28 10.40
C ALA A 831 -22.15 -0.11 10.48
N LEU A 832 -22.09 0.69 11.56
CA LEU A 832 -23.03 1.79 11.79
C LEU A 832 -22.76 3.00 10.90
N SER A 833 -21.49 3.39 10.74
CA SER A 833 -21.09 4.65 10.11
C SER A 833 -21.41 4.77 8.62
N GLN A 834 -21.90 3.70 7.97
CA GLN A 834 -22.43 3.75 6.60
C GLN A 834 -23.71 4.59 6.51
N ASP A 835 -24.50 4.67 7.59
CA ASP A 835 -25.61 5.62 7.71
C ASP A 835 -25.09 6.93 8.34
N PRO A 836 -25.13 8.07 7.61
CA PRO A 836 -24.71 9.36 8.13
C PRO A 836 -25.49 9.84 9.36
N ASN A 837 -26.72 9.34 9.56
CA ASN A 837 -27.56 9.71 10.71
C ASN A 837 -27.32 8.84 11.94
N SER A 838 -26.47 7.81 11.82
CA SER A 838 -26.06 7.00 12.95
C SER A 838 -25.03 7.74 13.81
N LEU A 839 -24.97 7.38 15.09
CA LEU A 839 -23.95 7.88 16.04
C LEU A 839 -23.91 9.41 16.03
N SER A 840 -24.98 10.04 16.53
CA SER A 840 -25.11 11.50 16.61
C SER A 840 -23.89 12.11 17.30
N ASN A 841 -23.50 11.53 18.43
CA ASN A 841 -22.26 11.83 19.14
C ASN A 841 -21.40 10.57 19.19
N LEU A 842 -20.50 10.39 18.21
CA LEU A 842 -19.74 9.16 18.02
C LEU A 842 -19.01 8.66 19.28
N ASP A 843 -18.36 9.55 20.01
CA ASP A 843 -17.59 9.25 21.22
C ASP A 843 -18.46 8.81 22.41
N GLN A 844 -19.73 9.20 22.42
CA GLN A 844 -20.69 8.86 23.48
C GLN A 844 -21.59 7.68 23.09
N ASP A 845 -22.13 7.69 21.87
CA ASP A 845 -23.10 6.72 21.39
C ASP A 845 -22.45 5.36 21.15
N LEU A 846 -21.21 5.30 20.68
CA LEU A 846 -20.55 4.03 20.37
C LEU A 846 -20.31 3.17 21.63
N PRO A 847 -19.74 3.70 22.74
CA PRO A 847 -19.65 2.94 23.99
C PRO A 847 -21.01 2.52 24.54
N ASN A 848 -22.01 3.42 24.55
CA ASN A 848 -23.35 3.10 25.05
C ASN A 848 -24.07 2.05 24.18
N ASN A 849 -23.85 2.06 22.86
CA ASN A 849 -24.35 1.03 21.96
C ASN A 849 -23.68 -0.32 22.24
N MET A 850 -22.38 -0.32 22.51
CA MET A 850 -21.58 -1.52 22.78
C MET A 850 -21.65 -2.03 24.22
N ILE A 851 -22.46 -1.41 25.09
CA ILE A 851 -22.50 -1.67 26.54
C ILE A 851 -22.71 -3.15 26.94
N HIS A 852 -23.36 -3.94 26.08
CA HIS A 852 -23.61 -5.37 26.30
C HIS A 852 -22.43 -6.27 25.88
N GLN A 853 -21.61 -5.81 24.94
CA GLN A 853 -20.45 -6.55 24.42
C GLN A 853 -19.12 -6.11 25.06
N VAL A 854 -19.06 -4.83 25.45
CA VAL A 854 -17.92 -4.19 26.11
C VAL A 854 -18.47 -3.49 27.35
N ALA A 855 -18.19 -4.10 28.51
CA ALA A 855 -18.74 -3.65 29.77
C ALA A 855 -18.28 -2.22 30.12
N ILE A 856 -19.17 -1.45 30.74
CA ILE A 856 -18.90 -0.09 31.23
C ILE A 856 -19.07 -0.10 32.74
N LYS A 857 -18.05 0.33 33.47
CA LYS A 857 -18.20 0.65 34.89
C LYS A 857 -18.84 2.03 35.02
N SER A 858 -20.05 2.12 35.59
CA SER A 858 -20.63 3.41 35.93
C SER A 858 -19.86 4.03 37.10
N LEU A 859 -19.24 5.18 36.86
CA LEU A 859 -18.53 5.94 37.88
C LEU A 859 -19.51 6.67 38.83
N PRO A 860 -19.10 6.97 40.07
CA PRO A 860 -19.91 7.77 41.01
C PRO A 860 -20.32 9.12 40.41
N GLN A 861 -21.54 9.59 40.71
CA GLN A 861 -22.09 10.82 40.11
C GLN A 861 -21.29 12.08 40.47
N GLU A 862 -20.65 12.10 41.63
CA GLU A 862 -19.77 13.21 42.07
C GLU A 862 -18.63 13.50 41.10
N TRP A 863 -18.23 12.53 40.26
CA TRP A 863 -17.19 12.72 39.25
C TRP A 863 -17.61 13.55 38.06
N LEU A 864 -18.89 13.87 37.87
CA LEU A 864 -19.33 14.75 36.80
C LEU A 864 -20.55 15.54 37.23
N TRP A 865 -20.37 16.85 37.34
CA TRP A 865 -21.45 17.81 37.52
C TRP A 865 -21.58 18.72 36.31
N CYS A 866 -22.81 18.98 35.89
CA CYS A 866 -23.13 19.93 34.84
C CYS A 866 -24.42 20.66 35.22
N GLU A 867 -24.44 21.99 35.06
CA GLU A 867 -25.56 22.85 35.45
C GLU A 867 -26.87 22.45 34.75
N THR A 868 -26.80 22.00 33.51
CA THR A 868 -27.96 21.63 32.72
C THR A 868 -28.68 20.40 33.26
N TRP A 869 -28.01 19.42 33.86
CA TRP A 869 -28.63 18.13 34.22
C TRP A 869 -28.61 17.81 35.73
N CYS A 870 -27.64 18.35 36.46
CA CYS A 870 -27.48 18.12 37.89
C CYS A 870 -28.12 19.26 38.70
N ASP A 871 -28.64 18.96 39.89
CA ASP A 871 -29.17 19.97 40.82
C ASP A 871 -28.04 20.80 41.46
N ASP A 872 -28.37 21.99 41.94
CA ASP A 872 -27.37 22.92 42.47
C ASP A 872 -26.74 22.45 43.80
N ASN A 873 -27.46 21.65 44.59
CA ASN A 873 -26.95 21.13 45.87
C ASN A 873 -25.78 20.15 45.63
N SER A 874 -25.90 19.29 44.62
CA SER A 874 -24.88 18.31 44.22
C SER A 874 -23.57 18.94 43.73
N LYS A 875 -23.58 20.24 43.39
CA LYS A 875 -22.37 20.99 43.00
C LYS A 875 -21.34 21.09 44.13
N THR A 876 -21.80 21.07 45.39
CA THR A 876 -20.93 21.21 46.56
C THR A 876 -19.99 20.03 46.75
N THR A 877 -20.43 18.83 46.35
CA THR A 877 -19.67 17.58 46.41
C THR A 877 -19.07 17.19 45.05
N ALA A 878 -19.18 18.06 44.04
CA ALA A 878 -18.70 17.78 42.69
C ALA A 878 -17.17 17.79 42.61
N LYS A 879 -16.61 16.68 42.12
CA LYS A 879 -15.17 16.48 41.90
C LYS A 879 -14.69 17.05 40.57
N THR A 880 -15.54 16.99 39.53
CA THR A 880 -15.31 17.74 38.28
C THR A 880 -16.59 18.42 37.82
N ILE A 881 -16.42 19.52 37.10
CA ILE A 881 -17.51 20.32 36.52
C ILE A 881 -17.30 20.40 35.02
N ASP A 882 -18.29 19.94 34.26
CA ASP A 882 -18.36 20.03 32.81
C ASP A 882 -19.22 21.24 32.37
N LEU A 883 -18.69 22.03 31.45
CA LEU A 883 -19.36 23.21 30.88
C LEU A 883 -20.25 22.81 29.70
N CYS A 884 -21.21 21.95 30.02
CA CYS A 884 -22.19 21.39 29.12
C CYS A 884 -23.07 22.47 28.43
N ASN A 885 -23.48 22.16 27.20
CA ASN A 885 -24.42 23.04 26.48
C ASN A 885 -25.83 22.98 27.11
N ASN A 886 -26.52 24.11 27.13
CA ASN A 886 -27.89 24.21 27.62
C ASN A 886 -28.88 24.19 26.43
N PRO A 887 -29.86 23.28 26.38
CA PRO A 887 -30.84 23.24 25.29
C PRO A 887 -31.90 24.35 25.38
N LYS A 888 -32.06 25.01 26.55
CA LYS A 888 -33.03 26.10 26.76
C LYS A 888 -32.42 27.49 26.51
N THR A 889 -31.11 27.65 26.65
CA THR A 889 -30.43 28.95 26.54
C THR A 889 -29.22 28.87 25.62
N LYS A 890 -28.89 29.97 24.93
CA LYS A 890 -27.70 30.07 24.05
C LYS A 890 -26.59 30.91 24.68
N GLU A 891 -26.33 30.70 25.97
CA GLU A 891 -25.25 31.40 26.68
C GLU A 891 -23.88 30.95 26.12
N PRO A 892 -22.96 31.87 25.79
CA PRO A 892 -21.60 31.51 25.38
C PRO A 892 -20.83 30.79 26.50
N LYS A 893 -20.00 29.79 26.14
CA LYS A 893 -19.25 28.99 27.12
C LYS A 893 -18.35 29.82 28.05
N LEU A 894 -17.76 30.91 27.58
CA LEU A 894 -16.93 31.79 28.43
C LEU A 894 -17.75 32.47 29.53
N SER A 895 -18.95 32.96 29.21
CA SER A 895 -19.85 33.58 30.18
C SER A 895 -20.33 32.56 31.21
N ALA A 896 -20.70 31.36 30.72
CA ALA A 896 -21.08 30.25 31.58
C ALA A 896 -19.93 29.84 32.51
N ALA A 897 -18.68 29.75 32.01
CA ALA A 897 -17.52 29.38 32.82
C ALA A 897 -17.30 30.31 34.02
N VAL A 898 -17.32 31.62 33.80
CA VAL A 898 -17.12 32.64 34.85
C VAL A 898 -18.28 32.62 35.87
N ARG A 899 -19.51 32.42 35.40
CA ARG A 899 -20.70 32.38 36.25
C ARG A 899 -20.80 31.10 37.08
N ILE A 900 -20.52 29.95 36.46
CA ILE A 900 -20.68 28.63 37.08
C ILE A 900 -19.50 28.33 38.01
N VAL A 901 -18.27 28.69 37.67
CA VAL A 901 -17.08 28.29 38.41
C VAL A 901 -16.28 29.52 38.85
N PRO A 902 -16.45 30.00 40.10
CA PRO A 902 -15.82 31.23 40.58
C PRO A 902 -14.28 31.21 40.49
N GLU A 903 -13.65 30.05 40.68
CA GLU A 903 -12.20 29.90 40.58
C GLU A 903 -11.67 29.92 39.14
N TRP A 904 -12.54 29.86 38.13
CA TRP A 904 -12.13 29.87 36.72
C TRP A 904 -11.35 31.13 36.36
N SER A 905 -11.81 32.30 36.80
CA SER A 905 -11.14 33.58 36.56
C SER A 905 -9.74 33.64 37.18
N LYS A 906 -9.51 32.94 38.29
CA LYS A 906 -8.19 32.85 38.93
C LYS A 906 -7.21 32.10 38.03
N TYR A 907 -7.58 30.90 37.56
CA TYR A 907 -6.73 30.10 36.66
C TYR A 907 -6.47 30.82 35.33
N ASP A 908 -7.51 31.41 34.74
CA ASP A 908 -7.39 32.15 33.49
C ASP A 908 -6.42 33.34 33.60
N ASN A 909 -6.48 34.11 34.69
CA ASN A 909 -5.57 35.22 34.93
C ASN A 909 -4.12 34.76 35.14
N GLU A 910 -3.91 33.65 35.84
CA GLU A 910 -2.59 33.05 36.03
C GLU A 910 -1.95 32.63 34.70
N ILE A 911 -2.72 31.95 33.84
CA ILE A 911 -2.28 31.55 32.50
C ILE A 911 -1.96 32.77 31.64
N LYS A 912 -2.82 33.81 31.66
CA LYS A 912 -2.58 35.05 30.91
C LYS A 912 -1.28 35.74 31.34
N GLN A 913 -1.03 35.86 32.64
CA GLN A 913 0.20 36.44 33.17
C GLN A 913 1.42 35.59 32.78
N PHE A 914 1.31 34.27 32.83
CA PHE A 914 2.35 33.36 32.38
C PHE A 914 2.66 33.54 30.88
N LEU A 915 1.65 33.52 30.01
CA LEU A 915 1.83 33.68 28.56
C LEU A 915 2.45 35.05 28.21
N LYS A 916 2.08 36.11 28.95
CA LYS A 916 2.68 37.43 28.80
C LYS A 916 4.19 37.41 29.13
N ARG A 917 4.57 36.79 30.25
CA ARG A 917 6.00 36.65 30.64
C ARG A 917 6.80 35.85 29.61
N VAL A 918 6.27 34.73 29.13
CA VAL A 918 6.94 33.91 28.09
C VAL A 918 7.13 34.71 26.79
N LYS A 919 6.15 35.52 26.41
CA LYS A 919 6.25 36.39 25.23
C LYS A 919 7.35 37.45 25.41
N GLU A 920 7.39 38.13 26.56
CA GLU A 920 8.41 39.13 26.88
C GLU A 920 9.83 38.52 26.92
N GLU A 921 9.99 37.29 27.44
CA GLU A 921 11.26 36.57 27.43
C GLU A 921 11.73 36.22 26.01
N LYS A 922 10.81 35.72 25.14
CA LYS A 922 11.12 35.44 23.74
C LYS A 922 11.54 36.70 22.98
N GLU A 923 10.88 37.84 23.23
CA GLU A 923 11.21 39.12 22.61
C GLU A 923 12.61 39.61 23.05
N LYS A 924 12.96 39.48 24.33
CA LYS A 924 14.31 39.83 24.83
C LYS A 924 15.42 38.97 24.23
N ILE A 925 15.20 37.67 24.09
CA ILE A 925 16.17 36.74 23.46
C ILE A 925 16.38 37.11 21.97
N THR A 926 15.30 37.48 21.29
CA THR A 926 15.35 37.85 19.85
C THR A 926 16.07 39.18 19.64
N GLN A 927 15.86 40.17 20.50
CA GLN A 927 16.59 41.45 20.47
C GLN A 927 18.08 41.32 20.87
N GLY A 928 18.41 40.40 21.78
CA GLY A 928 19.80 40.07 22.14
C GLY A 928 20.59 39.41 21.00
N ARG A 929 19.95 38.58 20.18
CA ARG A 929 20.60 38.00 18.98
C ARG A 929 20.81 39.02 17.87
N ALA A 930 19.85 39.91 17.61
CA ALA A 930 19.95 40.95 16.59
C ALA A 930 21.03 42.03 16.92
N SER A 931 21.31 42.27 18.20
CA SER A 931 22.38 43.19 18.63
C SER A 931 23.78 42.57 18.58
N SER A 932 23.91 41.24 18.51
CA SER A 932 25.19 40.54 18.35
C SER A 932 25.66 40.39 16.89
N SER A 933 24.76 40.53 15.91
CA SER A 933 25.04 40.39 14.48
C SER A 933 25.39 41.71 13.76
N SER A 934 25.57 42.83 14.48
CA SER A 934 25.94 44.14 13.93
C SER A 934 27.42 44.50 14.07
N SER A 935 28.30 43.55 14.45
CA SER A 935 29.75 43.75 14.36
C SER A 935 30.26 43.29 12.99
N SER A 936 30.43 44.25 12.08
CA SER A 936 31.09 44.05 10.79
C SER A 936 32.54 43.64 11.01
N PRO A 937 33.09 42.61 10.32
CA PRO A 937 34.52 42.38 10.34
C PRO A 937 35.20 43.48 9.53
N GLN A 938 36.01 44.32 10.20
CA GLN A 938 36.95 45.20 9.53
C GLN A 938 37.91 44.35 8.69
N HIS A 939 37.85 44.55 7.38
CA HIS A 939 38.86 44.09 6.44
C HIS A 939 40.22 44.66 6.83
N THR A 940 41.11 43.82 7.36
CA THR A 940 42.56 44.03 7.28
C THR A 940 43.08 43.15 6.15
N GLY A 941 43.38 43.77 5.01
CA GLY A 941 44.08 43.12 3.93
C GLY A 941 45.52 42.80 4.29
N LYS A 942 46.02 41.68 3.75
CA LYS A 942 47.40 41.49 3.28
C LYS A 942 47.47 40.17 2.52
N THR A 943 47.69 40.33 1.20
CA THR A 943 48.26 39.40 0.19
C THR A 943 47.82 37.94 0.20
#